data_AF-L7KIE0-F1
#
_entry.id   AF-L7KIE0-F1
#
_cell.length_a   1.000
_cell.length_b   1.000
_cell.length_c   1.000
_cell.angle_alpha   90.00
_cell.angle_beta   90.00
_cell.angle_gamma   90.00
#
_symmetry.space_group_name_H-M   'P 1'
#
loop_
_entity.id
_entity.type
_entity.pdbx_description
1 polymer ?
#
loop_
_entity_poly.entity_id
_entity_poly.type
_entity_poly.pdbx_seq_one_letter_code
_entity_poly.pdbx_strand_id
1 'polypeptide(L)'
;MSAEFVAERPGDGGAPPSGRESRGALLGREREQSELTALIDSVVAGGTAVGLVRGEPGVGTTALVSAAADVARRRSASVLYARAVAVERTLPNALLQVLLLHLVDGPAAVFSQPAATLRLALGLDVGRAPTVADLAAAVIALLADISTHSPVVIVVDDLHHADKSSAKVLDAVAAARLPRVGVLATVRTSSHSRIDATTVIDIAPLDDNAAAELVRRFHPGMAADVHHRILAAAQGNPLALRALPAELRHEQIDGSASLPTVLPMSTVLRDRLFPDLPVVQNKTLCVLLMHALAPELSVDDLASTVGARTLSDVLAPAVRAGLVAVSDVGDEARPTTEPRIRLTRALLGPALMSLATDDQRSAVYRLLARSARGVVDDISDIYKATTTFDDALAERLELAAEVELCTGRWRSGLARLRQAVEVGGDRRERHRRLARATQVAARVDHQAAQQMFIAMHTGRQHFEDSITDALAASAIIVTNDDGDVDTAYQMLMDALERSAPRDSDDPVVVEAIESLRELSWLGGRAALWEGYRRIVDAVAPGASSAVGLSAAVWDGPSTLSADQRATVDSLIADLSVDHSPLWIGEVAEMAATFDRIDECRPVLDVLIDGVNAGHDVASRPSIAAVWAMLLLAQDAFNRGRWTTTMELAQRAKEICGVDGHDHLGWLADYLLGMVAAVRGEDEMVEHLAARMRAWAIPRRAFVLVRFAEHLWTLLAGGHGDAGAAYIHATAVSPIGQLGPYVSMTGTLALDLVRSAIRTGRDEDARAHVAAMRDAGLDRVSSRLAMITLACRALVSTDDSERLFEAALAVPGARQWVFDYARIQYIRGMELRRDQELVAARRQLREALSTFVELGASSWASRAQAELDATAPTRHVTAVDSQLTAYERRIASMVASGLTNKAVAERLDISHRTVGNHLYRIYAKLGVTSRGELRDALAAPIS
;
A
#
# COMPACT_ATOMS: atom_id res chain seq x y z
N MET A 1 -7.10 25.61 48.66
CA MET A 1 -7.44 25.70 50.09
C MET A 1 -7.75 24.28 50.57
N SER A 2 -6.86 23.77 51.41
CA SER A 2 -7.03 22.71 52.42
C SER A 2 -7.76 21.42 52.02
N ALA A 3 -6.98 20.35 51.80
CA ALA A 3 -7.45 18.97 51.89
C ALA A 3 -7.08 18.43 53.28
N GLU A 4 -8.11 17.99 54.02
CA GLU A 4 -8.02 17.47 55.38
C GLU A 4 -7.41 16.07 55.43
N PHE A 5 -6.53 15.90 56.40
CA PHE A 5 -6.07 14.63 56.95
C PHE A 5 -7.24 13.87 57.58
N VAL A 6 -7.41 12.59 57.23
CA VAL A 6 -8.15 11.62 58.06
C VAL A 6 -7.16 10.60 58.58
N ALA A 7 -7.01 10.60 59.90
CA ALA A 7 -6.26 9.65 60.68
C ALA A 7 -7.19 8.51 61.11
N GLU A 8 -6.82 7.26 60.85
CA GLU A 8 -7.44 6.08 61.46
C GLU A 8 -6.58 5.54 62.61
N ARG A 9 -7.25 5.19 63.72
CA ARG A 9 -6.70 4.60 64.95
C ARG A 9 -6.84 3.06 64.94
N PRO A 10 -6.14 2.34 65.85
CA PRO A 10 -5.72 0.95 65.66
C PRO A 10 -6.64 -0.11 66.29
N GLY A 11 -6.67 -1.29 65.68
CA GLY A 11 -7.27 -2.56 66.13
C GLY A 11 -7.47 -3.43 64.89
N ASP A 12 -7.02 -4.68 64.77
CA ASP A 12 -6.94 -5.76 65.75
C ASP A 12 -5.87 -6.78 65.27
N GLY A 13 -5.35 -7.58 66.20
CA GLY A 13 -4.24 -8.50 65.97
C GLY A 13 -4.54 -9.64 65.01
N GLY A 14 -3.89 -9.64 63.85
CA GLY A 14 -3.73 -10.80 62.97
C GLY A 14 -2.26 -10.97 62.62
N ALA A 15 -1.71 -12.17 62.84
CA ALA A 15 -0.33 -12.49 62.48
C ALA A 15 -0.05 -12.09 61.01
N PRO A 16 1.11 -11.47 60.70
CA PRO A 16 1.38 -11.04 59.35
C PRO A 16 1.43 -12.28 58.44
N PRO A 17 0.70 -12.30 57.31
CA PRO A 17 0.86 -13.38 56.34
C PRO A 17 2.31 -13.40 55.86
N SER A 18 2.99 -14.50 56.16
CA SER A 18 4.29 -14.86 55.60
C SER A 18 4.13 -15.03 54.09
N GLY A 19 4.34 -13.96 53.34
CA GLY A 19 4.14 -13.96 51.90
C GLY A 19 4.21 -12.58 51.24
N ARG A 20 4.98 -11.63 51.78
CA ARG A 20 5.48 -10.52 50.98
C ARG A 20 6.74 -10.99 50.25
N GLU A 21 6.57 -11.83 49.24
CA GLU A 21 7.63 -12.00 48.25
C GLU A 21 7.88 -10.64 47.58
N SER A 22 9.14 -10.21 47.61
CA SER A 22 9.52 -8.88 47.15
C SER A 22 9.10 -8.66 45.69
N ARG A 23 8.43 -7.55 45.41
CA ARG A 23 8.25 -7.00 44.06
C ARG A 23 9.57 -6.49 43.45
N GLY A 24 10.74 -7.04 43.81
CA GLY A 24 12.03 -6.43 43.48
C GLY A 24 13.26 -7.34 43.42
N ALA A 25 13.15 -8.66 43.57
CA ALA A 25 14.31 -9.54 43.38
C ALA A 25 14.59 -9.76 41.89
N LEU A 26 15.71 -9.22 41.40
CA LEU A 26 16.23 -9.52 40.05
C LEU A 26 16.81 -10.94 40.06
N LEU A 27 16.30 -11.82 39.18
CA LEU A 27 16.72 -13.22 39.08
C LEU A 27 18.10 -13.33 38.42
N GLY A 28 19.00 -14.15 39.00
CA GLY A 28 20.31 -14.45 38.41
C GLY A 28 21.26 -13.25 38.34
N ARG A 29 21.06 -12.26 39.20
CA ARG A 29 21.82 -10.99 39.26
C ARG A 29 22.39 -10.72 40.64
N GLU A 30 22.55 -11.75 41.47
CA GLU A 30 22.93 -11.63 42.88
C GLU A 30 24.33 -11.04 43.01
N ARG A 31 25.24 -11.43 42.12
CA ARG A 31 26.62 -10.93 42.09
C ARG A 31 26.66 -9.44 41.76
N GLU A 32 26.05 -9.03 40.65
CA GLU A 32 26.09 -7.66 40.17
C GLU A 32 25.33 -6.71 41.11
N GLN A 33 24.22 -7.17 41.72
CA GLN A 33 23.55 -6.43 42.79
C GLN A 33 24.44 -6.24 44.02
N SER A 34 25.23 -7.25 44.38
CA SER A 34 26.18 -7.16 45.51
C SER A 34 27.31 -6.17 45.21
N GLU A 35 27.86 -6.19 44.00
CA GLU A 35 28.91 -5.25 43.55
C GLU A 35 28.40 -3.80 43.55
N LEU A 36 27.20 -3.54 43.02
CA LEU A 36 26.59 -2.20 43.06
C LEU A 36 26.23 -1.75 44.48
N THR A 37 25.76 -2.66 45.32
CA THR A 37 25.47 -2.36 46.73
C THR A 37 26.76 -1.98 47.47
N ALA A 38 27.88 -2.66 47.21
CA ALA A 38 29.18 -2.33 47.79
C ALA A 38 29.67 -0.92 47.36
N LEU A 39 29.45 -0.54 46.10
CA LEU A 39 29.75 0.82 45.62
C LEU A 39 28.92 1.88 46.36
N ILE A 40 27.63 1.62 46.54
CA ILE A 40 26.73 2.52 47.29
C ILE A 40 27.16 2.61 48.75
N ASP A 41 27.46 1.48 49.40
CA ASP A 41 27.88 1.43 50.80
C ASP A 41 29.20 2.19 51.02
N SER A 42 30.14 2.14 50.06
CA SER A 42 31.37 2.94 50.08
C SER A 42 31.08 4.45 50.07
N VAL A 43 30.15 4.90 49.22
CA VAL A 43 29.74 6.32 49.14
C VAL A 43 29.05 6.76 50.44
N VAL A 44 28.18 5.92 51.00
CA VAL A 44 27.50 6.18 52.27
C VAL A 44 28.50 6.27 53.44
N ALA A 45 29.56 5.45 53.42
CA ALA A 45 30.62 5.45 54.42
C ALA A 45 31.61 6.63 54.32
N GLY A 46 31.44 7.54 53.35
CA GLY A 46 32.31 8.71 53.18
C GLY A 46 33.17 8.71 51.92
N GLY A 47 33.22 7.59 51.19
CA GLY A 47 34.03 7.42 49.99
C GLY A 47 33.43 8.05 48.73
N THR A 48 34.06 7.78 47.59
CA THR A 48 33.58 8.11 46.24
C THR A 48 33.62 6.84 45.38
N ALA A 49 32.67 6.70 44.45
CA ALA A 49 32.61 5.55 43.56
C ALA A 49 32.11 5.96 42.18
N VAL A 50 32.75 5.46 41.13
CA VAL A 50 32.26 5.61 39.75
C VAL A 50 32.10 4.23 39.13
N GLY A 51 30.86 3.79 39.01
CA GLY A 51 30.49 2.51 38.42
C GLY A 51 29.98 2.67 36.99
N LEU A 52 30.46 1.83 36.09
CA LEU A 52 29.97 1.73 34.72
C LEU A 52 29.41 0.32 34.50
N VAL A 53 28.12 0.24 34.20
CA VAL A 53 27.45 -1.02 33.86
C VAL A 53 27.37 -1.14 32.34
N ARG A 54 27.95 -2.19 31.78
CA ARG A 54 27.95 -2.45 30.34
C ARG A 54 27.07 -3.63 30.01
N GLY A 55 26.26 -3.54 28.96
CA GLY A 55 25.44 -4.66 28.56
C GLY A 55 24.84 -4.52 27.17
N GLU A 56 24.48 -5.66 26.59
CA GLU A 56 23.74 -5.72 25.33
C GLU A 56 22.29 -5.20 25.49
N PRO A 57 21.64 -4.74 24.40
CA PRO A 57 20.25 -4.32 24.45
C PRO A 57 19.34 -5.39 25.07
N GLY A 58 18.55 -4.99 26.07
CA GLY A 58 17.58 -5.86 26.74
C GLY A 58 18.15 -6.79 27.82
N VAL A 59 19.46 -6.77 28.11
CA VAL A 59 20.10 -7.67 29.10
C VAL A 59 19.72 -7.37 30.57
N GLY A 60 19.10 -6.21 30.82
CA GLY A 60 18.59 -5.81 32.14
C GLY A 60 19.39 -4.72 32.87
N THR A 61 20.27 -3.99 32.18
CA THR A 61 21.08 -2.89 32.76
C THR A 61 20.22 -1.83 33.46
N THR A 62 19.15 -1.35 32.82
CA THR A 62 18.18 -0.40 33.40
C THR A 62 17.54 -0.93 34.69
N ALA A 63 17.12 -2.20 34.69
CA ALA A 63 16.51 -2.82 35.86
C ALA A 63 17.50 -2.90 37.04
N LEU A 64 18.77 -3.21 36.73
CA LEU A 64 19.84 -3.30 37.70
C LEU A 64 20.19 -1.93 38.32
N VAL A 65 20.35 -0.87 37.52
CA VAL A 65 20.64 0.47 38.07
C VAL A 65 19.44 1.10 38.77
N SER A 66 18.22 0.75 38.36
CA SER A 66 17.00 1.15 39.10
C SER A 66 16.94 0.48 40.47
N ALA A 67 17.26 -0.81 40.56
CA ALA A 67 17.34 -1.51 41.86
C ALA A 67 18.45 -0.91 42.75
N ALA A 68 19.61 -0.56 42.17
CA ALA A 68 20.69 0.13 42.87
C ALA A 68 20.26 1.52 43.37
N ALA A 69 19.54 2.30 42.57
CA ALA A 69 18.95 3.57 42.98
C ALA A 69 18.03 3.41 44.20
N ASP A 70 17.19 2.37 44.22
CA ASP A 70 16.32 2.07 45.35
C ASP A 70 17.09 1.64 46.61
N VAL A 71 18.19 0.91 46.46
CA VAL A 71 19.12 0.61 47.56
C VAL A 71 19.71 1.90 48.13
N ALA A 72 20.20 2.79 47.27
CA ALA A 72 20.76 4.08 47.68
C ALA A 72 19.74 4.93 48.46
N ARG A 73 18.48 5.00 48.00
CA ARG A 73 17.39 5.68 48.72
C ARG A 73 17.14 5.05 50.09
N ARG A 74 17.11 3.71 50.19
CA ARG A 74 16.96 3.01 51.48
C ARG A 74 18.13 3.26 52.44
N ARG A 75 19.32 3.58 51.92
CA ARG A 75 20.49 4.00 52.71
C ARG A 75 20.54 5.52 52.96
N SER A 76 19.43 6.23 52.76
CA SER A 76 19.30 7.68 52.96
C SER A 76 20.23 8.53 52.10
N ALA A 77 20.64 8.02 50.93
CA ALA A 77 21.35 8.81 49.93
C ALA A 77 20.37 9.59 49.04
N SER A 78 20.74 10.80 48.66
CA SER A 78 20.03 11.60 47.65
C SER A 78 20.34 11.06 46.26
N VAL A 79 19.32 10.57 45.55
CA VAL A 79 19.49 9.96 44.23
C VAL A 79 19.05 10.90 43.11
N LEU A 80 19.98 11.23 42.21
CA LEU A 80 19.69 11.96 40.97
C LEU A 80 19.65 10.95 39.82
N TYR A 81 18.46 10.65 39.32
CA TYR A 81 18.27 9.65 38.26
C TYR A 81 17.85 10.33 36.97
N ALA A 82 18.54 10.05 35.87
CA ALA A 82 18.11 10.43 34.54
C ALA A 82 18.42 9.36 33.51
N ARG A 83 17.67 9.36 32.41
CA ARG A 83 17.91 8.51 31.26
C ARG A 83 18.23 9.40 30.06
N ALA A 84 19.31 9.10 29.36
CA ALA A 84 19.64 9.77 28.12
C ALA A 84 18.83 9.16 26.96
N VAL A 85 18.25 10.03 26.13
CA VAL A 85 17.40 9.63 25.00
C VAL A 85 18.09 9.99 23.68
N ALA A 86 18.09 9.06 22.72
CA ALA A 86 18.82 9.21 21.45
C ALA A 86 18.45 10.50 20.67
N VAL A 87 17.17 10.87 20.66
CA VAL A 87 16.68 12.07 19.94
C VAL A 87 17.14 13.38 20.58
N GLU A 88 17.51 13.38 21.86
CA GLU A 88 17.94 14.56 22.61
C GLU A 88 19.44 14.84 22.48
N ARG A 89 20.19 13.96 21.80
CA ARG A 89 21.65 14.04 21.69
C ARG A 89 22.17 15.34 21.04
N THR A 90 21.33 15.99 20.23
CA THR A 90 21.64 17.27 19.58
C THR A 90 21.21 18.49 20.40
N LEU A 91 20.43 18.31 21.46
CA LEU A 91 19.95 19.36 22.34
C LEU A 91 20.97 19.62 23.46
N PRO A 92 21.61 20.80 23.52
CA PRO A 92 22.58 21.10 24.57
C PRO A 92 21.96 21.02 25.97
N ASN A 93 22.66 20.37 26.90
CA ASN A 93 22.30 20.26 28.32
C ASN A 93 21.01 19.48 28.63
N ALA A 94 20.43 18.75 27.67
CA ALA A 94 19.17 18.03 27.88
C ALA A 94 19.22 17.06 29.07
N LEU A 95 20.29 16.25 29.17
CA LEU A 95 20.44 15.32 30.29
C LEU A 95 20.67 16.03 31.63
N LEU A 96 21.44 17.11 31.63
CA LEU A 96 21.67 17.94 32.84
C LEU A 96 20.38 18.60 33.33
N GLN A 97 19.49 18.99 32.41
CA GLN A 97 18.18 19.54 32.77
C GLN A 97 17.36 18.54 33.58
N VAL A 98 17.27 17.28 33.13
CA VAL A 98 16.56 16.22 33.85
C VAL A 98 17.20 15.97 35.23
N LEU A 99 18.53 15.92 35.30
CA LEU A 99 19.26 15.64 36.54
C LEU A 99 19.15 16.76 37.59
N LEU A 100 19.22 18.02 37.16
CA LEU A 100 19.50 19.15 38.05
C LEU A 100 18.34 20.10 38.29
N LEU A 101 17.27 20.05 37.47
CA LEU A 101 16.15 21.01 37.55
C LEU A 101 15.58 21.12 38.97
N HIS A 102 15.34 19.98 39.63
CA HIS A 102 14.79 19.92 40.99
C HIS A 102 15.71 20.51 42.06
N LEU A 103 17.02 20.63 41.78
CA LEU A 103 18.00 21.20 42.71
C LEU A 103 18.13 22.72 42.57
N VAL A 104 17.75 23.28 41.41
CA VAL A 104 17.96 24.71 41.10
C VAL A 104 16.67 25.52 40.99
N ASP A 105 15.51 24.86 41.08
CA ASP A 105 14.17 25.49 41.01
C ASP A 105 13.45 25.55 42.38
N GLY A 106 14.16 25.31 43.48
CA GLY A 106 13.63 25.40 44.85
C GLY A 106 13.84 26.78 45.52
N PRO A 107 12.99 27.20 46.49
CA PRO A 107 13.06 28.51 47.13
C PRO A 107 14.34 28.77 47.95
N ALA A 108 15.12 27.73 48.27
CA ALA A 108 16.40 27.83 48.98
C ALA A 108 17.63 27.94 48.04
N ALA A 109 17.49 27.62 46.75
CA ALA A 109 18.60 27.57 45.79
C ALA A 109 19.00 28.94 45.22
N VAL A 110 18.23 30.00 45.52
CA VAL A 110 18.24 31.29 44.80
C VAL A 110 19.47 32.17 45.09
N PHE A 111 20.37 31.81 46.01
CA PHE A 111 21.43 32.72 46.48
C PHE A 111 22.89 32.24 46.32
N SER A 112 23.16 31.10 45.68
CA SER A 112 24.54 30.64 45.43
C SER A 112 24.99 30.89 43.99
N GLN A 113 26.23 31.36 43.80
CA GLN A 113 26.83 31.58 42.47
C GLN A 113 26.79 30.33 41.56
N PRO A 114 26.98 29.09 42.07
CA PRO A 114 26.79 27.88 41.27
C PRO A 114 25.36 27.69 40.78
N ALA A 115 24.34 27.96 41.60
CA ALA A 115 22.94 27.82 41.21
C ALA A 115 22.54 28.81 40.11
N ALA A 116 23.02 30.07 40.17
CA ALA A 116 22.78 31.07 39.13
C ALA A 116 23.34 30.64 37.76
N THR A 117 24.57 30.09 37.73
CA THR A 117 25.19 29.56 36.50
C THR A 117 24.38 28.39 35.91
N LEU A 118 23.86 27.49 36.76
CA LEU A 118 23.05 26.36 36.32
C LEU A 118 21.69 26.81 35.79
N ARG A 119 21.02 27.77 36.43
CA ARG A 119 19.73 28.31 35.98
C ARG A 119 19.83 28.98 34.60
N LEU A 120 20.92 29.70 34.31
CA LEU A 120 21.21 30.24 32.98
C LEU A 120 21.40 29.15 31.92
N ALA A 121 22.09 28.04 32.26
CA ALA A 121 22.33 26.94 31.33
C ALA A 121 21.10 26.06 31.04
N LEU A 122 20.17 25.99 32.01
CA LEU A 122 18.90 25.27 31.89
C LEU A 122 17.77 26.12 31.28
N GLY A 123 18.06 27.39 30.94
CA GLY A 123 17.08 28.29 30.34
C GLY A 123 16.02 28.82 31.31
N LEU A 124 16.27 28.74 32.62
CA LEU A 124 15.36 29.28 33.66
C LEU A 124 15.54 30.78 33.85
N ASP A 125 16.74 31.30 33.57
CA ASP A 125 17.08 32.72 33.64
C ASP A 125 17.65 33.21 32.28
N VAL A 126 17.54 34.51 32.00
CA VAL A 126 17.98 35.11 30.73
C VAL A 126 19.41 35.68 30.87
N GLY A 127 20.33 35.28 29.99
CA GLY A 127 21.70 35.80 29.99
C GLY A 127 22.63 35.10 29.00
N ARG A 128 23.94 35.37 29.11
CA ARG A 128 24.96 34.71 28.29
C ARG A 128 25.09 33.24 28.73
N ALA A 129 24.98 32.32 27.78
CA ALA A 129 25.15 30.90 28.04
C ALA A 129 26.56 30.62 28.62
N PRO A 130 26.66 29.92 29.77
CA PRO A 130 27.94 29.57 30.38
C PRO A 130 28.70 28.55 29.54
N THR A 131 30.02 28.52 29.67
CA THR A 131 30.84 27.49 29.00
C THR A 131 30.67 26.13 29.68
N VAL A 132 31.04 25.04 28.99
CA VAL A 132 31.01 23.68 29.58
C VAL A 132 31.89 23.58 30.82
N ALA A 133 32.99 24.34 30.89
CA ALA A 133 33.86 24.39 32.07
C ALA A 133 33.19 25.09 33.25
N ASP A 134 32.52 26.21 32.99
CA ASP A 134 31.74 26.94 34.02
C ASP A 134 30.62 26.05 34.58
N LEU A 135 29.96 25.29 33.69
CA LEU A 135 28.93 24.32 34.04
C LEU A 135 29.47 23.19 34.91
N ALA A 136 30.58 22.57 34.51
CA ALA A 136 31.21 21.51 35.28
C ALA A 136 31.61 22.00 36.69
N ALA A 137 32.22 23.19 36.80
CA ALA A 137 32.59 23.77 38.08
C ALA A 137 31.35 24.05 38.97
N ALA A 138 30.26 24.57 38.39
CA ALA A 138 29.03 24.83 39.11
C ALA A 138 28.35 23.55 39.62
N VAL A 139 28.28 22.49 38.79
CA VAL A 139 27.75 21.18 39.21
C VAL A 139 28.60 20.56 40.31
N ILE A 140 29.93 20.58 40.17
CA ILE A 140 30.85 20.05 41.19
C ILE A 140 30.68 20.78 42.53
N ALA A 141 30.59 22.11 42.51
CA ALA A 141 30.38 22.90 43.72
C ALA A 141 29.03 22.61 44.39
N LEU A 142 27.96 22.48 43.60
CA LEU A 142 26.62 22.14 44.10
C LEU A 142 26.60 20.75 44.73
N LEU A 143 27.17 19.75 44.06
CA LEU A 143 27.22 18.38 44.58
C LEU A 143 28.07 18.27 45.84
N ALA A 144 29.18 19.01 45.92
CA ALA A 144 30.02 19.06 47.12
C ALA A 144 29.29 19.68 48.32
N ASP A 145 28.44 20.69 48.11
CA ASP A 145 27.62 21.28 49.16
C ASP A 145 26.54 20.30 49.66
N ILE A 146 25.81 19.66 48.73
CA ILE A 146 24.79 18.66 49.07
C ILE A 146 25.43 17.48 49.82
N SER A 147 26.61 17.03 49.38
CA SER A 147 27.28 15.87 49.96
C SER A 147 27.75 16.05 51.42
N THR A 148 27.77 17.28 51.94
CA THR A 148 28.01 17.55 53.37
C THR A 148 26.84 17.11 54.24
N HIS A 149 25.61 17.16 53.72
CA HIS A 149 24.39 16.84 54.46
C HIS A 149 23.99 15.37 54.27
N SER A 150 23.95 14.87 53.03
CA SER A 150 23.61 13.49 52.69
C SER A 150 24.47 12.95 51.56
N PRO A 151 24.79 11.64 51.52
CA PRO A 151 25.50 11.08 50.37
C PRO A 151 24.69 11.25 49.08
N VAL A 152 25.34 11.52 47.95
CA VAL A 152 24.69 11.73 46.66
C VAL A 152 25.06 10.60 45.70
N VAL A 153 24.06 9.99 45.05
CA VAL A 153 24.27 8.98 43.99
C VAL A 153 23.62 9.46 42.71
N ILE A 154 24.42 9.69 41.68
CA ILE A 154 23.96 10.06 40.34
C ILE A 154 23.83 8.78 39.53
N VAL A 155 22.65 8.53 38.96
CA VAL A 155 22.38 7.38 38.11
C VAL A 155 22.00 7.88 36.72
N VAL A 156 22.80 7.51 35.73
CA VAL A 156 22.57 7.87 34.32
C VAL A 156 22.36 6.60 33.49
N ASP A 157 21.12 6.38 33.08
CA ASP A 157 20.80 5.28 32.19
C ASP A 157 21.02 5.68 30.72
N ASP A 158 21.52 4.75 29.90
CA ASP A 158 21.84 4.89 28.49
C ASP A 158 22.81 6.05 28.16
N LEU A 159 23.85 6.28 28.97
CA LEU A 159 24.78 7.43 28.86
C LEU A 159 25.35 7.67 27.45
N HIS A 160 25.51 6.62 26.63
CA HIS A 160 25.96 6.71 25.24
C HIS A 160 25.04 7.58 24.33
N HIS A 161 23.80 7.82 24.74
CA HIS A 161 22.85 8.72 24.07
C HIS A 161 22.91 10.17 24.56
N ALA A 162 23.71 10.50 25.58
CA ALA A 162 23.77 11.84 26.16
C ALA A 162 24.28 12.90 25.16
N ASP A 163 23.79 14.13 25.32
CA ASP A 163 24.30 15.27 24.57
C ASP A 163 25.77 15.58 24.93
N LYS A 164 26.50 16.19 23.98
CA LYS A 164 27.95 16.40 24.09
C LYS A 164 28.34 17.25 25.31
N SER A 165 27.52 18.21 25.70
CA SER A 165 27.75 19.09 26.85
C SER A 165 27.57 18.34 28.17
N SER A 166 26.46 17.64 28.34
CA SER A 166 26.16 16.86 29.54
C SER A 166 27.18 15.74 29.77
N ALA A 167 27.59 15.03 28.72
CA ALA A 167 28.62 14.00 28.81
C ALA A 167 29.94 14.55 29.36
N LYS A 168 30.39 15.72 28.87
CA LYS A 168 31.62 16.37 29.36
C LYS A 168 31.53 16.83 30.81
N VAL A 169 30.35 17.30 31.24
CA VAL A 169 30.12 17.70 32.64
C VAL A 169 30.14 16.48 33.56
N LEU A 170 29.49 15.38 33.16
CA LEU A 170 29.52 14.13 33.91
C LEU A 170 30.94 13.53 33.99
N ASP A 171 31.71 13.59 32.91
CA ASP A 171 33.14 13.22 32.89
C ASP A 171 33.92 14.02 33.95
N ALA A 172 33.71 15.34 34.02
CA ALA A 172 34.36 16.21 34.99
C ALA A 172 33.93 15.92 36.45
N VAL A 173 32.64 15.64 36.68
CA VAL A 173 32.12 15.24 38.00
C VAL A 173 32.74 13.91 38.45
N ALA A 174 32.81 12.92 37.55
CA ALA A 174 33.44 11.63 37.83
C ALA A 174 34.94 11.77 38.13
N ALA A 175 35.64 12.64 37.40
CA ALA A 175 37.07 12.93 37.59
C ALA A 175 37.38 13.70 38.88
N ALA A 176 36.43 14.49 39.40
CA ALA A 176 36.61 15.28 40.61
C ALA A 176 36.66 14.43 41.91
N ARG A 177 36.20 13.16 41.85
CA ARG A 177 36.29 12.18 42.96
C ARG A 177 35.81 12.74 44.31
N LEU A 178 34.67 13.44 44.30
CA LEU A 178 34.13 14.13 45.47
C LEU A 178 33.75 13.16 46.60
N PRO A 179 34.07 13.48 47.87
CA PRO A 179 33.68 12.65 49.00
C PRO A 179 32.15 12.59 49.15
N ARG A 180 31.63 11.41 49.48
CA ARG A 180 30.18 11.13 49.59
C ARG A 180 29.39 11.35 48.30
N VAL A 181 30.05 11.33 47.13
CA VAL A 181 29.40 11.37 45.82
C VAL A 181 29.76 10.14 44.99
N GLY A 182 28.74 9.47 44.46
CA GLY A 182 28.86 8.34 43.55
C GLY A 182 28.21 8.59 42.19
N VAL A 183 28.79 8.06 41.12
CA VAL A 183 28.23 8.09 39.76
C VAL A 183 28.07 6.66 39.25
N LEU A 184 26.86 6.29 38.87
CA LEU A 184 26.53 5.03 38.21
C LEU A 184 26.00 5.33 36.82
N ALA A 185 26.60 4.76 35.79
CA ALA A 185 26.14 4.94 34.42
C ALA A 185 25.98 3.61 33.69
N THR A 186 25.02 3.51 32.78
CA THR A 186 24.89 2.36 31.86
C THR A 186 25.34 2.74 30.45
N VAL A 187 26.03 1.83 29.77
CA VAL A 187 26.41 1.96 28.35
C VAL A 187 26.29 0.62 27.63
N ARG A 188 26.20 0.65 26.29
CA ARG A 188 26.25 -0.57 25.49
C ARG A 188 27.67 -1.14 25.45
N THR A 189 27.82 -2.46 25.34
CA THR A 189 29.12 -3.14 25.20
C THR A 189 29.93 -2.62 24.02
N SER A 190 29.26 -2.32 22.90
CA SER A 190 29.85 -1.77 21.67
C SER A 190 30.20 -0.29 21.73
N SER A 191 29.79 0.41 22.79
CA SER A 191 29.98 1.86 22.94
C SER A 191 31.20 2.19 23.81
N HIS A 192 32.07 3.06 23.30
CA HIS A 192 33.18 3.59 24.11
C HIS A 192 32.66 4.71 25.04
N SER A 193 32.70 4.45 26.35
CA SER A 193 32.53 5.50 27.37
C SER A 193 33.85 6.21 27.64
N ARG A 194 33.80 7.53 27.90
CA ARG A 194 34.96 8.35 28.27
C ARG A 194 35.12 8.54 29.78
N ILE A 195 34.14 8.09 30.57
CA ILE A 195 34.18 8.16 32.03
C ILE A 195 35.25 7.18 32.56
N ASP A 196 36.19 7.70 33.34
CA ASP A 196 37.16 6.91 34.10
C ASP A 196 36.49 6.25 35.32
N ALA A 197 35.91 5.07 35.09
CA ALA A 197 35.18 4.31 36.11
C ALA A 197 36.13 3.53 37.02
N THR A 198 35.91 3.60 38.33
CA THR A 198 36.63 2.77 39.32
C THR A 198 36.19 1.31 39.26
N THR A 199 35.00 1.04 38.75
CA THR A 199 34.43 -0.31 38.63
C THR A 199 33.63 -0.40 37.34
N VAL A 200 33.92 -1.42 36.54
CA VAL A 200 33.17 -1.75 35.33
C VAL A 200 32.52 -3.11 35.54
N ILE A 201 31.20 -3.17 35.40
CA ILE A 201 30.40 -4.38 35.56
C ILE A 201 29.83 -4.75 34.19
N ASP A 202 30.35 -5.81 33.59
CA ASP A 202 29.84 -6.35 32.33
C ASP A 202 28.69 -7.33 32.61
N ILE A 203 27.53 -7.05 32.04
CA ILE A 203 26.30 -7.82 32.25
C ILE A 203 26.18 -8.88 31.16
N ALA A 204 26.42 -10.13 31.54
CA ALA A 204 26.19 -11.29 30.68
C ALA A 204 24.68 -11.59 30.54
N PRO A 205 24.25 -12.34 29.51
CA PRO A 205 22.91 -12.94 29.49
C PRO A 205 22.65 -13.79 30.74
N LEU A 206 21.38 -14.00 31.09
CA LEU A 206 21.01 -14.90 32.19
C LEU A 206 21.44 -16.33 31.88
N ASP A 207 21.83 -17.06 32.93
CA ASP A 207 22.04 -18.50 32.83
C ASP A 207 20.71 -19.25 32.59
N ASP A 208 20.82 -20.51 32.17
CA ASP A 208 19.66 -21.32 31.80
C ASP A 208 18.63 -21.48 32.93
N ASN A 209 19.09 -21.52 34.18
CA ASN A 209 18.21 -21.67 35.34
C ASN A 209 17.41 -20.39 35.62
N ALA A 210 18.08 -19.24 35.64
CA ALA A 210 17.46 -17.93 35.82
C ALA A 210 16.56 -17.57 34.64
N ALA A 211 16.97 -17.92 33.40
CA ALA A 211 16.17 -17.74 32.20
C ALA A 211 14.89 -18.59 32.23
N ALA A 212 15.01 -19.89 32.56
CA ALA A 212 13.87 -20.79 32.70
C ALA A 212 12.87 -20.30 33.77
N GLU A 213 13.39 -19.84 34.91
CA GLU A 213 12.58 -19.31 36.00
C GLU A 213 11.89 -17.99 35.64
N LEU A 214 12.58 -17.11 34.91
CA LEU A 214 11.98 -15.87 34.42
C LEU A 214 10.77 -16.17 33.51
N VAL A 215 10.90 -17.10 32.57
CA VAL A 215 9.80 -17.49 31.69
C VAL A 215 8.65 -18.11 32.50
N ARG A 216 8.93 -19.04 33.43
CA ARG A 216 7.90 -19.65 34.28
C ARG A 216 7.13 -18.61 35.12
N ARG A 217 7.83 -17.59 35.63
CA ARG A 217 7.21 -16.54 36.44
C ARG A 217 6.24 -15.66 35.66
N PHE A 218 6.55 -15.36 34.39
CA PHE A 218 5.69 -14.52 33.53
C PHE A 218 4.64 -15.34 32.76
N HIS A 219 4.94 -16.60 32.45
CA HIS A 219 4.12 -17.49 31.64
C HIS A 219 4.03 -18.90 32.26
N PRO A 220 3.38 -19.06 33.42
CA PRO A 220 3.35 -20.33 34.16
C PRO A 220 2.59 -21.47 33.45
N GLY A 221 1.76 -21.16 32.45
CA GLY A 221 1.00 -22.14 31.67
C GLY A 221 1.63 -22.54 30.33
N MET A 222 2.89 -22.17 30.08
CA MET A 222 3.57 -22.45 28.82
C MET A 222 3.93 -23.94 28.69
N ALA A 223 3.69 -24.53 27.52
CA ALA A 223 4.09 -25.91 27.22
C ALA A 223 5.62 -26.09 27.23
N ALA A 224 6.07 -27.30 27.54
CA ALA A 224 7.50 -27.60 27.71
C ALA A 224 8.32 -27.38 26.42
N ASP A 225 7.79 -27.77 25.26
CA ASP A 225 8.50 -27.63 23.98
C ASP A 225 8.59 -26.16 23.55
N VAL A 226 7.53 -25.39 23.80
CA VAL A 226 7.47 -23.94 23.57
C VAL A 226 8.47 -23.23 24.48
N HIS A 227 8.49 -23.61 25.76
CA HIS A 227 9.44 -23.10 26.75
C HIS A 227 10.89 -23.32 26.30
N HIS A 228 11.21 -24.54 25.85
CA HIS A 228 12.54 -24.87 25.31
C HIS A 228 12.88 -24.04 24.07
N ARG A 229 11.93 -23.87 23.13
CA ARG A 229 12.14 -23.07 21.92
C ARG A 229 12.37 -21.58 22.24
N ILE A 230 11.63 -21.01 23.19
CA ILE A 230 11.80 -19.62 23.64
C ILE A 230 13.16 -19.44 24.32
N LEU A 231 13.58 -20.36 25.19
CA LEU A 231 14.90 -20.30 25.83
C LEU A 231 16.03 -20.34 24.79
N ALA A 232 15.94 -21.27 23.83
CA ALA A 232 16.91 -21.41 22.75
C ALA A 232 17.00 -20.15 21.88
N ALA A 233 15.87 -19.51 21.59
CA ALA A 233 15.82 -18.29 20.79
C ALA A 233 16.31 -17.07 21.57
N ALA A 234 15.88 -16.89 22.81
CA ALA A 234 16.19 -15.71 23.62
C ALA A 234 17.63 -15.70 24.16
N GLN A 235 18.29 -16.86 24.25
CA GLN A 235 19.69 -17.00 24.69
C GLN A 235 20.01 -16.21 25.97
N GLY A 236 19.14 -16.31 26.98
CA GLY A 236 19.31 -15.63 28.27
C GLY A 236 19.02 -14.12 28.26
N ASN A 237 18.55 -13.52 27.16
CA ASN A 237 18.17 -12.10 27.11
C ASN A 237 16.82 -11.87 27.83
N PRO A 238 16.77 -11.18 28.99
CA PRO A 238 15.54 -11.01 29.77
C PRO A 238 14.41 -10.28 29.03
N LEU A 239 14.73 -9.31 28.18
CA LEU A 239 13.73 -8.62 27.39
C LEU A 239 13.08 -9.59 26.39
N ALA A 240 13.88 -10.39 25.69
CA ALA A 240 13.37 -11.38 24.74
C ALA A 240 12.57 -12.49 25.44
N LEU A 241 13.06 -13.02 26.57
CA LEU A 241 12.37 -14.04 27.38
C LEU A 241 10.97 -13.61 27.83
N ARG A 242 10.79 -12.31 28.09
CA ARG A 242 9.51 -11.74 28.51
C ARG A 242 8.63 -11.33 27.33
N ALA A 243 9.22 -10.84 26.25
CA ALA A 243 8.48 -10.25 25.14
C ALA A 243 8.08 -11.26 24.08
N LEU A 244 8.95 -12.22 23.70
CA LEU A 244 8.64 -13.18 22.64
C LEU A 244 7.38 -14.01 22.91
N PRO A 245 7.11 -14.49 24.14
CA PRO A 245 5.85 -15.19 24.40
C PRO A 245 4.61 -14.32 24.18
N ALA A 246 4.72 -12.99 24.34
CA ALA A 246 3.62 -12.07 24.08
C ALA A 246 3.39 -11.81 22.57
N GLU A 247 4.34 -12.16 21.72
CA GLU A 247 4.23 -12.14 20.25
C GLU A 247 3.58 -13.43 19.70
N LEU A 248 3.37 -14.44 20.56
CA LEU A 248 2.76 -15.71 20.21
C LEU A 248 1.27 -15.72 20.52
N ARG A 249 0.52 -16.49 19.73
CA ARG A 249 -0.90 -16.78 20.02
C ARG A 249 -1.02 -17.65 21.27
N HIS A 250 -2.17 -17.60 21.92
CA HIS A 250 -2.41 -18.39 23.14
C HIS A 250 -2.18 -19.89 22.93
N GLU A 251 -2.59 -20.41 21.78
CA GLU A 251 -2.46 -21.81 21.34
C GLU A 251 -1.01 -22.22 21.10
N GLN A 252 -0.17 -21.27 20.72
CA GLN A 252 1.26 -21.51 20.56
C GLN A 252 1.97 -21.50 21.90
N ILE A 253 1.43 -20.81 22.91
CA ILE A 253 1.99 -20.78 24.26
C ILE A 253 1.67 -22.07 25.01
N ASP A 254 0.44 -22.57 24.90
CA ASP A 254 -0.02 -23.81 25.55
C ASP A 254 0.39 -25.10 24.81
N GLY A 255 1.05 -24.97 23.66
CA GLY A 255 1.58 -26.08 22.85
C GLY A 255 0.52 -26.82 22.03
N SER A 256 -0.71 -26.30 21.93
CA SER A 256 -1.74 -26.84 21.05
C SER A 256 -1.51 -26.51 19.57
N ALA A 257 -0.68 -25.50 19.28
CA ALA A 257 -0.21 -25.14 17.95
C ALA A 257 1.32 -25.12 17.88
N SER A 258 1.87 -25.56 16.74
CA SER A 258 3.30 -25.51 16.47
C SER A 258 3.81 -24.07 16.32
N LEU A 259 5.08 -23.87 16.66
CA LEU A 259 5.77 -22.58 16.53
C LEU A 259 6.34 -22.45 15.12
N PRO A 260 6.18 -21.30 14.45
CA PRO A 260 6.72 -21.10 13.11
C PRO A 260 8.25 -21.24 13.10
N THR A 261 8.80 -21.67 11.96
CA THR A 261 10.24 -21.80 11.72
C THR A 261 10.99 -20.54 12.16
N VAL A 262 10.50 -19.38 11.74
CA VAL A 262 10.95 -18.06 12.18
C VAL A 262 9.93 -17.50 13.17
N LEU A 263 10.35 -17.28 14.42
CA LEU A 263 9.47 -16.73 15.45
C LEU A 263 8.99 -15.31 15.06
N PRO A 264 7.72 -14.97 15.33
CA PRO A 264 7.22 -13.62 15.10
C PRO A 264 7.95 -12.62 16.01
N MET A 265 8.15 -11.42 15.51
CA MET A 265 8.79 -10.34 16.25
C MET A 265 8.20 -9.01 15.81
N SER A 266 7.62 -8.28 16.77
CA SER A 266 7.11 -6.94 16.48
C SER A 266 8.25 -5.97 16.13
N THR A 267 7.95 -4.98 15.29
CA THR A 267 8.84 -3.83 15.02
C THR A 267 9.38 -3.18 16.31
N VAL A 268 8.51 -3.01 17.32
CA VAL A 268 8.88 -2.44 18.62
C VAL A 268 9.87 -3.33 19.37
N LEU A 269 9.67 -4.65 19.36
CA LEU A 269 10.59 -5.60 19.99
C LEU A 269 11.92 -5.66 19.24
N ARG A 270 11.87 -5.71 17.90
CA ARG A 270 13.02 -5.64 17.01
C ARG A 270 13.86 -4.41 17.30
N ASP A 271 13.27 -3.22 17.32
CA ASP A 271 13.99 -1.95 17.52
C ASP A 271 14.61 -1.86 18.92
N ARG A 272 14.03 -2.53 19.92
CA ARG A 272 14.61 -2.61 21.27
C ARG A 272 15.76 -3.62 21.39
N LEU A 273 15.70 -4.74 20.67
CA LEU A 273 16.73 -5.79 20.70
C LEU A 273 17.88 -5.54 19.71
N PHE A 274 17.56 -4.85 18.60
CA PHE A 274 18.43 -4.54 17.48
C PHE A 274 18.36 -3.05 17.06
N PRO A 275 18.54 -2.09 17.99
CA PRO A 275 18.48 -0.66 17.68
C PRO A 275 19.55 -0.18 16.69
N ASP A 276 20.65 -0.92 16.56
CA ASP A 276 21.78 -0.60 15.67
C ASP A 276 21.85 -1.56 14.47
N LEU A 277 20.72 -2.18 14.08
CA LEU A 277 20.71 -3.09 12.93
C LEU A 277 21.11 -2.31 11.66
N PRO A 278 22.22 -2.67 11.01
CA PRO A 278 22.70 -1.91 9.86
C PRO A 278 21.80 -2.17 8.66
N VAL A 279 21.68 -1.17 7.77
CA VAL A 279 21.03 -1.34 6.48
C VAL A 279 21.81 -2.39 5.67
N VAL A 280 21.17 -3.51 5.40
CA VAL A 280 21.75 -4.63 4.66
C VAL A 280 21.40 -4.48 3.18
N GLN A 281 22.36 -4.74 2.29
CA GLN A 281 22.10 -4.74 0.85
C GLN A 281 21.07 -5.82 0.48
N ASN A 282 20.17 -5.54 -0.47
CA ASN A 282 19.08 -6.45 -0.85
C ASN A 282 19.55 -7.90 -1.12
N LYS A 283 20.64 -8.10 -1.85
CA LYS A 283 21.17 -9.46 -2.12
C LYS A 283 21.62 -10.18 -0.85
N THR A 284 22.32 -9.47 0.03
CA THR A 284 22.75 -10.01 1.33
C THR A 284 21.53 -10.33 2.19
N LEU A 285 20.55 -9.44 2.26
CA LEU A 285 19.30 -9.65 2.99
C LEU A 285 18.57 -10.89 2.48
N CYS A 286 18.42 -11.07 1.17
CA CYS A 286 17.79 -12.26 0.59
C CYS A 286 18.47 -13.57 1.03
N VAL A 287 19.81 -13.61 1.02
CA VAL A 287 20.56 -14.80 1.50
C VAL A 287 20.28 -15.08 2.97
N LEU A 288 20.27 -14.04 3.82
CA LEU A 288 20.01 -14.21 5.26
C LEU A 288 18.58 -14.67 5.54
N LEU A 289 17.60 -14.15 4.80
CA LEU A 289 16.20 -14.55 4.91
C LEU A 289 15.96 -15.97 4.39
N MET A 290 16.55 -16.36 3.26
CA MET A 290 16.52 -17.73 2.76
C MET A 290 17.10 -18.70 3.80
N HIS A 291 18.26 -18.37 4.39
CA HIS A 291 18.86 -19.18 5.43
C HIS A 291 18.00 -19.24 6.72
N ALA A 292 17.30 -18.17 7.06
CA ALA A 292 16.38 -18.16 8.21
C ALA A 292 15.13 -19.04 7.98
N LEU A 293 14.62 -19.07 6.74
CA LEU A 293 13.42 -19.85 6.37
C LEU A 293 13.73 -21.32 6.07
N ALA A 294 14.89 -21.60 5.47
CA ALA A 294 15.34 -22.92 5.03
C ALA A 294 16.80 -23.13 5.43
N PRO A 295 17.10 -23.31 6.73
CA PRO A 295 18.47 -23.45 7.25
C PRO A 295 19.22 -24.67 6.72
N GLU A 296 18.51 -25.64 6.15
CA GLU A 296 19.03 -26.85 5.51
C GLU A 296 19.67 -26.63 4.14
N LEU A 297 19.47 -25.46 3.50
CA LEU A 297 20.07 -25.15 2.21
C LEU A 297 21.59 -24.99 2.33
N SER A 298 22.31 -25.62 1.41
CA SER A 298 23.77 -25.50 1.34
C SER A 298 24.19 -24.08 0.94
N VAL A 299 25.42 -23.70 1.29
CA VAL A 299 26.02 -22.42 0.86
C VAL A 299 26.08 -22.30 -0.66
N ASP A 300 26.32 -23.40 -1.38
CA ASP A 300 26.40 -23.42 -2.84
C ASP A 300 25.02 -23.24 -3.49
N ASP A 301 23.97 -23.82 -2.90
CA ASP A 301 22.59 -23.59 -3.34
C ASP A 301 22.17 -22.12 -3.11
N LEU A 302 22.51 -21.54 -1.96
CA LEU A 302 22.23 -20.12 -1.69
C LEU A 302 22.97 -19.20 -2.67
N ALA A 303 24.23 -19.50 -3.00
CA ALA A 303 25.06 -18.70 -3.91
C ALA A 303 24.55 -18.74 -5.36
N SER A 304 24.26 -19.95 -5.86
CA SER A 304 23.74 -20.16 -7.20
C SER A 304 22.39 -19.48 -7.41
N THR A 305 21.52 -19.55 -6.40
CA THR A 305 20.16 -18.99 -6.43
C THR A 305 20.17 -17.46 -6.58
N VAL A 306 21.10 -16.76 -5.91
CA VAL A 306 21.24 -15.28 -6.03
C VAL A 306 22.13 -14.83 -7.19
N GLY A 307 22.58 -15.75 -8.05
CA GLY A 307 23.44 -15.47 -9.19
C GLY A 307 24.82 -14.92 -8.80
N ALA A 308 25.31 -15.25 -7.60
CA ALA A 308 26.63 -14.82 -7.15
C ALA A 308 27.70 -15.83 -7.58
N ARG A 309 28.89 -15.34 -7.93
CA ARG A 309 30.05 -16.20 -8.21
C ARG A 309 30.58 -16.88 -6.95
N THR A 310 30.52 -16.18 -5.80
CA THR A 310 30.82 -16.73 -4.49
C THR A 310 29.88 -16.13 -3.44
N LEU A 311 29.47 -16.91 -2.43
CA LEU A 311 28.64 -16.40 -1.33
C LEU A 311 29.43 -15.42 -0.42
N SER A 312 30.76 -15.55 -0.40
CA SER A 312 31.65 -14.68 0.36
C SER A 312 31.52 -13.22 -0.07
N ASP A 313 31.43 -12.94 -1.37
CA ASP A 313 31.25 -11.58 -1.88
C ASP A 313 29.93 -10.95 -1.43
N VAL A 314 28.87 -11.76 -1.34
CA VAL A 314 27.53 -11.32 -0.90
C VAL A 314 27.44 -11.17 0.61
N LEU A 315 28.11 -12.02 1.38
CA LEU A 315 28.07 -12.01 2.85
C LEU A 315 29.13 -11.09 3.48
N ALA A 316 30.15 -10.66 2.74
CA ALA A 316 31.21 -9.79 3.27
C ALA A 316 30.68 -8.53 4.00
N PRO A 317 29.61 -7.84 3.54
CA PRO A 317 28.98 -6.76 4.30
C PRO A 317 28.39 -7.24 5.64
N ALA A 318 27.68 -8.37 5.64
CA ALA A 318 27.08 -8.95 6.85
C ALA A 318 28.12 -9.45 7.85
N VAL A 319 29.23 -10.02 7.37
CA VAL A 319 30.37 -10.43 8.21
C VAL A 319 31.05 -9.22 8.83
N ARG A 320 31.33 -8.16 8.06
CA ARG A 320 31.89 -6.89 8.59
C ARG A 320 30.96 -6.24 9.61
N ALA A 321 29.66 -6.35 9.41
CA ALA A 321 28.64 -5.86 10.33
C ALA A 321 28.42 -6.77 11.56
N GLY A 322 29.10 -7.93 11.63
CA GLY A 322 28.94 -8.90 12.73
C GLY A 322 27.60 -9.62 12.75
N LEU A 323 26.83 -9.57 11.66
CA LEU A 323 25.52 -10.24 11.54
C LEU A 323 25.65 -11.75 11.33
N VAL A 324 26.73 -12.16 10.66
CA VAL A 324 26.99 -13.56 10.30
C VAL A 324 28.42 -13.94 10.66
N ALA A 325 28.59 -15.14 11.18
CA ALA A 325 29.85 -15.87 11.18
C ALA A 325 29.82 -16.96 10.10
N VAL A 326 30.81 -16.97 9.22
CA VAL A 326 31.04 -18.06 8.27
C VAL A 326 32.18 -18.89 8.84
N SER A 327 31.89 -20.13 9.21
CA SER A 327 32.91 -21.08 9.64
C SER A 327 33.32 -21.93 8.45
N ASP A 328 34.53 -21.68 7.95
CA ASP A 328 35.36 -22.72 7.32
C ASP A 328 35.98 -23.50 8.47
N VAL A 329 35.86 -24.83 8.49
CA VAL A 329 36.59 -25.82 9.29
C VAL A 329 35.61 -26.87 9.84
N GLY A 330 35.80 -28.09 9.36
CA GLY A 330 35.23 -29.29 9.95
C GLY A 330 35.71 -29.44 11.38
N ASP A 331 34.77 -29.68 12.28
CA ASP A 331 35.03 -30.17 13.62
C ASP A 331 35.93 -31.43 13.50
N GLU A 332 37.01 -31.54 14.28
CA GLU A 332 37.93 -32.69 14.22
C GLU A 332 37.22 -34.03 14.54
N ALA A 333 35.99 -33.97 15.04
CA ALA A 333 35.12 -35.12 15.29
C ALA A 333 34.25 -35.55 14.09
N ARG A 334 34.03 -34.69 13.08
CA ARG A 334 33.26 -34.99 11.85
C ARG A 334 33.61 -34.00 10.73
N PRO A 335 34.39 -34.39 9.71
CA PRO A 335 34.68 -33.54 8.57
C PRO A 335 33.43 -33.45 7.68
N THR A 336 32.58 -32.45 7.91
CA THR A 336 31.65 -31.98 6.88
C THR A 336 32.37 -30.92 6.05
N THR A 337 32.55 -31.20 4.76
CA THR A 337 33.36 -30.43 3.80
C THR A 337 32.73 -29.11 3.34
N GLU A 338 31.56 -28.74 3.87
CA GLU A 338 30.79 -27.58 3.41
C GLU A 338 30.84 -26.43 4.42
N PRO A 339 31.12 -25.19 3.96
CA PRO A 339 31.05 -24.00 4.80
C PRO A 339 29.64 -23.83 5.38
N ARG A 340 29.53 -23.40 6.64
CA ARG A 340 28.24 -23.13 7.30
C ARG A 340 28.08 -21.66 7.62
N ILE A 341 26.92 -21.13 7.25
CA ILE A 341 26.44 -19.82 7.70
C ILE A 341 25.87 -19.98 9.11
N ARG A 342 26.27 -19.10 10.03
CA ARG A 342 25.65 -18.99 11.36
C ARG A 342 25.29 -17.53 11.63
N LEU A 343 24.03 -17.27 11.92
CA LEU A 343 23.60 -15.96 12.42
C LEU A 343 24.22 -15.75 13.81
N THR A 344 24.89 -14.60 14.01
CA THR A 344 25.63 -14.32 15.26
C THR A 344 24.72 -14.24 16.48
N ARG A 345 23.43 -13.92 16.27
CA ARG A 345 22.40 -13.83 17.31
C ARG A 345 21.19 -14.65 16.86
N ALA A 346 20.65 -15.51 17.72
CA ALA A 346 19.54 -16.40 17.37
C ALA A 346 18.28 -15.66 16.88
N LEU A 347 17.99 -14.49 17.44
CA LEU A 347 16.86 -13.64 17.06
C LEU A 347 17.09 -12.75 15.84
N LEU A 348 18.25 -12.86 15.18
CA LEU A 348 18.53 -12.06 13.99
C LEU A 348 17.65 -12.47 12.80
N GLY A 349 17.33 -13.75 12.65
CA GLY A 349 16.38 -14.22 11.62
C GLY A 349 15.01 -13.55 11.75
N PRO A 350 14.33 -13.69 12.90
CA PRO A 350 13.11 -12.94 13.22
C PRO A 350 13.22 -11.42 13.02
N ALA A 351 14.33 -10.81 13.44
CA ALA A 351 14.53 -9.37 13.30
C ALA A 351 14.66 -8.93 11.82
N LEU A 352 15.37 -9.71 11.00
CA LEU A 352 15.47 -9.46 9.56
C LEU A 352 14.14 -9.72 8.85
N MET A 353 13.39 -10.72 9.31
CA MET A 353 12.07 -11.04 8.77
C MET A 353 11.06 -9.91 9.04
N SER A 354 11.07 -9.38 10.25
CA SER A 354 10.31 -8.18 10.65
C SER A 354 10.79 -6.90 9.93
N LEU A 355 12.04 -6.84 9.45
CA LEU A 355 12.54 -5.68 8.70
C LEU A 355 12.20 -5.74 7.20
N ALA A 356 12.02 -6.95 6.66
CA ALA A 356 11.88 -7.17 5.23
C ALA A 356 10.50 -6.71 4.73
N THR A 357 10.47 -5.89 3.68
CA THR A 357 9.25 -5.51 2.96
C THR A 357 8.60 -6.72 2.26
N ASP A 358 7.30 -6.66 1.95
CA ASP A 358 6.59 -7.73 1.23
C ASP A 358 7.23 -8.15 -0.09
N ASP A 359 7.73 -7.18 -0.86
CA ASP A 359 8.44 -7.49 -2.10
C ASP A 359 9.74 -8.26 -1.83
N GLN A 360 10.51 -7.88 -0.81
CA GLN A 360 11.70 -8.62 -0.39
C GLN A 360 11.36 -10.03 0.10
N ARG A 361 10.26 -10.21 0.84
CA ARG A 361 9.78 -11.54 1.27
C ARG A 361 9.39 -12.41 0.08
N SER A 362 8.62 -11.84 -0.82
CA SER A 362 8.18 -12.49 -2.07
C SER A 362 9.36 -12.82 -2.98
N ALA A 363 10.40 -11.97 -3.04
CA ALA A 363 11.64 -12.24 -3.75
C ALA A 363 12.38 -13.45 -3.13
N VAL A 364 12.44 -13.54 -1.81
CA VAL A 364 13.04 -14.68 -1.09
C VAL A 364 12.29 -15.98 -1.40
N TYR A 365 10.96 -16.00 -1.35
CA TYR A 365 10.19 -17.19 -1.71
C TYR A 365 10.40 -17.62 -3.17
N ARG A 366 10.49 -16.66 -4.10
CA ARG A 366 10.80 -16.96 -5.51
C ARG A 366 12.22 -17.49 -5.71
N LEU A 367 13.19 -17.00 -4.94
CA LEU A 367 14.55 -17.52 -4.93
C LEU A 367 14.57 -18.96 -4.38
N LEU A 368 13.89 -19.23 -3.26
CA LEU A 368 13.73 -20.59 -2.72
C LEU A 368 13.06 -21.55 -3.74
N ALA A 369 12.16 -21.05 -4.58
CA ALA A 369 11.54 -21.83 -5.65
C ALA A 369 12.51 -22.26 -6.77
N ARG A 370 13.58 -21.48 -6.99
CA ARG A 370 14.54 -21.67 -8.09
C ARG A 370 15.77 -22.50 -7.68
N SER A 371 15.90 -22.87 -6.41
CA SER A 371 17.07 -23.60 -5.91
C SER A 371 17.11 -25.05 -6.42
N ALA A 372 18.31 -25.62 -6.57
CA ALA A 372 18.53 -26.93 -7.18
C ALA A 372 17.94 -28.12 -6.38
N ARG A 373 17.65 -27.90 -5.09
CA ARG A 373 16.83 -28.76 -4.22
C ARG A 373 15.63 -27.96 -3.72
N GLY A 374 14.79 -27.52 -4.65
CA GLY A 374 13.63 -26.71 -4.32
C GLY A 374 12.83 -27.34 -3.19
N VAL A 375 12.41 -26.52 -2.22
CA VAL A 375 11.55 -26.92 -1.10
C VAL A 375 10.34 -27.74 -1.62
N VAL A 376 9.84 -27.39 -2.80
CA VAL A 376 8.67 -27.98 -3.46
C VAL A 376 8.86 -29.42 -3.95
N ASP A 377 10.03 -29.76 -4.52
CA ASP A 377 10.27 -31.06 -5.16
C ASP A 377 10.46 -32.17 -4.10
N ASP A 378 11.24 -31.88 -3.07
CA ASP A 378 11.52 -32.81 -1.95
C ASP A 378 10.25 -33.13 -1.14
N ILE A 379 9.34 -32.15 -0.96
CA ILE A 379 8.12 -32.34 -0.16
C ILE A 379 7.11 -33.29 -0.83
N SER A 380 7.02 -33.32 -2.15
CA SER A 380 6.08 -34.23 -2.84
C SER A 380 6.48 -35.70 -2.60
N ASP A 381 7.78 -35.99 -2.63
CA ASP A 381 8.30 -37.34 -2.42
C ASP A 381 8.19 -37.74 -0.95
N ILE A 382 8.47 -36.81 -0.02
CA ILE A 382 8.28 -37.02 1.42
C ILE A 382 6.80 -37.27 1.76
N TYR A 383 5.87 -36.48 1.21
CA TYR A 383 4.42 -36.67 1.44
C TYR A 383 3.94 -38.06 1.00
N LYS A 384 4.41 -38.55 -0.16
CA LYS A 384 4.05 -39.88 -0.67
C LYS A 384 4.71 -41.04 0.09
N ALA A 385 5.92 -40.83 0.60
CA ALA A 385 6.71 -41.86 1.29
C ALA A 385 6.38 -42.00 2.79
N THR A 386 5.75 -40.99 3.38
CA THR A 386 5.53 -40.92 4.82
C THR A 386 4.22 -41.59 5.23
N THR A 387 4.26 -42.44 6.27
CA THR A 387 3.10 -43.12 6.85
C THR A 387 2.57 -42.47 8.13
N THR A 388 3.35 -41.55 8.72
CA THR A 388 3.01 -40.79 9.93
C THR A 388 3.08 -39.30 9.63
N PHE A 389 1.93 -38.64 9.65
CA PHE A 389 1.84 -37.21 9.42
C PHE A 389 2.16 -36.42 10.70
N ASP A 390 3.11 -35.48 10.62
CA ASP A 390 3.49 -34.58 11.71
C ASP A 390 3.29 -33.11 11.32
N ASP A 391 3.28 -32.23 12.33
CA ASP A 391 3.09 -30.79 12.13
C ASP A 391 4.23 -30.17 11.30
N ALA A 392 5.44 -30.71 11.38
CA ALA A 392 6.59 -30.25 10.61
C ALA A 392 6.38 -30.46 9.09
N LEU A 393 5.77 -31.57 8.68
CA LEU A 393 5.40 -31.80 7.28
C LEU A 393 4.31 -30.82 6.82
N ALA A 394 3.33 -30.51 7.68
CA ALA A 394 2.28 -29.56 7.36
C ALA A 394 2.84 -28.13 7.17
N GLU A 395 3.75 -27.68 8.03
CA GLU A 395 4.44 -26.38 7.89
C GLU A 395 5.27 -26.31 6.60
N ARG A 396 5.97 -27.39 6.26
CA ARG A 396 6.71 -27.51 4.98
C ARG A 396 5.76 -27.39 3.79
N LEU A 397 4.61 -28.05 3.83
CA LEU A 397 3.59 -27.96 2.78
C LEU A 397 3.02 -26.55 2.64
N GLU A 398 2.84 -25.81 3.74
CA GLU A 398 2.42 -24.41 3.71
C GLU A 398 3.51 -23.50 3.12
N LEU A 399 4.77 -23.69 3.51
CA LEU A 399 5.88 -22.97 2.90
C LEU A 399 5.96 -23.24 1.38
N ALA A 400 5.80 -24.50 0.98
CA ALA A 400 5.73 -24.87 -0.44
C ALA A 400 4.52 -24.24 -1.13
N ALA A 401 3.37 -24.17 -0.45
CA ALA A 401 2.19 -23.50 -0.99
C ALA A 401 2.45 -22.01 -1.21
N GLU A 402 3.00 -21.29 -0.23
CA GLU A 402 3.31 -19.85 -0.36
C GLU A 402 4.34 -19.59 -1.46
N VAL A 403 5.32 -20.48 -1.64
CA VAL A 403 6.27 -20.45 -2.78
C VAL A 403 5.54 -20.57 -4.13
N GLU A 404 4.59 -21.50 -4.24
CA GLU A 404 3.80 -21.69 -5.45
C GLU A 404 2.87 -20.49 -5.71
N LEU A 405 2.21 -19.96 -4.67
CA LEU A 405 1.35 -18.77 -4.76
C LEU A 405 2.14 -17.54 -5.22
N CYS A 406 3.31 -17.27 -4.61
CA CYS A 406 4.20 -16.15 -4.97
C CYS A 406 4.77 -16.26 -6.40
N THR A 407 4.87 -17.47 -6.94
CA THR A 407 5.31 -17.70 -8.33
C THR A 407 4.16 -17.75 -9.33
N GLY A 408 2.92 -17.51 -8.88
CA GLY A 408 1.72 -17.51 -9.72
C GLY A 408 1.13 -18.90 -9.99
N ARG A 409 1.64 -19.96 -9.37
CA ARG A 409 1.16 -21.34 -9.50
C ARG A 409 0.02 -21.63 -8.51
N TRP A 410 -1.05 -20.84 -8.59
CA TRP A 410 -2.14 -20.83 -7.59
C TRP A 410 -2.85 -22.18 -7.37
N ARG A 411 -3.05 -22.98 -8.43
CA ARG A 411 -3.65 -24.32 -8.30
C ARG A 411 -2.72 -25.32 -7.60
N SER A 412 -1.42 -25.28 -7.90
CA SER A 412 -0.41 -26.08 -7.19
C SER A 412 -0.37 -25.67 -5.73
N GLY A 413 -0.32 -24.36 -5.46
CA GLY A 413 -0.41 -23.81 -4.10
C GLY A 413 -1.65 -24.26 -3.34
N LEU A 414 -2.83 -24.20 -3.97
CA LEU A 414 -4.07 -24.72 -3.36
C LEU A 414 -3.98 -26.22 -3.09
N ALA A 415 -3.42 -27.02 -4.01
CA ALA A 415 -3.25 -28.46 -3.79
C ALA A 415 -2.32 -28.75 -2.60
N ARG A 416 -1.24 -27.97 -2.44
CA ARG A 416 -0.33 -28.05 -1.28
C ARG A 416 -1.04 -27.65 0.03
N LEU A 417 -1.86 -26.60 0.01
CA LEU A 417 -2.67 -26.22 1.18
C LEU A 417 -3.68 -27.30 1.55
N ARG A 418 -4.32 -27.96 0.57
CA ARG A 418 -5.22 -29.10 0.82
C ARG A 418 -4.47 -30.26 1.46
N GLN A 419 -3.28 -30.59 0.97
CA GLN A 419 -2.41 -31.59 1.61
C GLN A 419 -2.06 -31.17 3.05
N ALA A 420 -1.75 -29.90 3.29
CA ALA A 420 -1.44 -29.39 4.64
C ALA A 420 -2.65 -29.49 5.59
N VAL A 421 -3.88 -29.38 5.09
CA VAL A 421 -5.11 -29.63 5.86
C VAL A 421 -5.26 -31.12 6.21
N GLU A 422 -4.85 -32.03 5.31
CA GLU A 422 -4.93 -33.50 5.48
C GLU A 422 -3.88 -34.07 6.45
N VAL A 423 -2.64 -33.57 6.40
CA VAL A 423 -1.49 -34.03 7.22
C VAL A 423 -1.70 -33.79 8.72
N GLY A 424 -2.65 -32.95 9.12
CA GLY A 424 -3.06 -32.85 10.52
C GLY A 424 -2.29 -31.83 11.36
N GLY A 425 -2.71 -31.77 12.62
CA GLY A 425 -2.52 -30.70 13.61
C GLY A 425 -3.78 -30.57 14.48
N ASP A 426 -3.74 -29.84 15.59
CA ASP A 426 -4.96 -29.60 16.40
C ASP A 426 -6.09 -29.04 15.51
N ARG A 427 -7.35 -29.25 15.91
CA ARG A 427 -8.56 -28.79 15.23
C ARG A 427 -8.48 -27.31 14.83
N ARG A 428 -7.84 -26.46 15.63
CA ARG A 428 -7.64 -25.03 15.35
C ARG A 428 -6.70 -24.79 14.16
N GLU A 429 -5.59 -25.51 14.10
CA GLU A 429 -4.58 -25.32 13.06
C GLU A 429 -5.07 -25.86 11.71
N ARG A 430 -5.77 -27.00 11.72
CA ARG A 430 -6.49 -27.49 10.54
C ARG A 430 -7.54 -26.50 10.06
N HIS A 431 -8.25 -25.84 10.98
CA HIS A 431 -9.20 -24.79 10.64
C HIS A 431 -8.51 -23.58 10.01
N ARG A 432 -7.38 -23.08 10.56
CA ARG A 432 -6.59 -21.99 9.96
C ARG A 432 -6.14 -22.33 8.53
N ARG A 433 -5.59 -23.53 8.33
CA ARG A 433 -5.15 -24.01 7.00
C ARG A 433 -6.34 -24.14 6.04
N LEU A 434 -7.49 -24.60 6.54
CA LEU A 434 -8.72 -24.67 5.75
C LEU A 434 -9.24 -23.28 5.37
N ALA A 435 -9.16 -22.30 6.28
CA ALA A 435 -9.51 -20.91 5.99
C ALA A 435 -8.58 -20.32 4.92
N ARG A 436 -7.25 -20.50 5.05
CA ARG A 436 -6.26 -20.10 4.03
C ARG A 436 -6.51 -20.79 2.69
N ALA A 437 -6.78 -22.09 2.70
CA ALA A 437 -7.13 -22.86 1.50
C ALA A 437 -8.44 -22.35 0.86
N THR A 438 -9.45 -22.04 1.67
CA THR A 438 -10.74 -21.48 1.22
C THR A 438 -10.56 -20.14 0.54
N GLN A 439 -9.76 -19.25 1.15
CA GLN A 439 -9.43 -17.94 0.60
C GLN A 439 -8.71 -18.06 -0.75
N VAL A 440 -7.69 -18.92 -0.85
CA VAL A 440 -7.00 -19.18 -2.11
C VAL A 440 -7.95 -19.82 -3.13
N ALA A 441 -8.79 -20.77 -2.70
CA ALA A 441 -9.78 -21.42 -3.55
C ALA A 441 -10.79 -20.43 -4.11
N ALA A 442 -11.22 -19.42 -3.35
CA ALA A 442 -12.16 -18.41 -3.83
C ALA A 442 -11.64 -17.66 -5.08
N ARG A 443 -10.32 -17.65 -5.28
CA ARG A 443 -9.66 -17.04 -6.44
C ARG A 443 -9.39 -18.00 -7.59
N VAL A 444 -9.53 -19.32 -7.43
CA VAL A 444 -9.21 -20.29 -8.50
C VAL A 444 -10.29 -21.32 -8.76
N ASP A 445 -11.13 -21.64 -7.79
CA ASP A 445 -12.14 -22.67 -7.89
C ASP A 445 -13.27 -22.33 -6.90
N HIS A 446 -14.24 -21.55 -7.40
CA HIS A 446 -15.37 -21.09 -6.59
C HIS A 446 -16.15 -22.23 -5.95
N GLN A 447 -16.32 -23.36 -6.66
CA GLN A 447 -17.03 -24.51 -6.13
C GLN A 447 -16.24 -25.19 -5.00
N ALA A 448 -14.93 -25.37 -5.16
CA ALA A 448 -14.08 -25.88 -4.08
C ALA A 448 -14.07 -24.92 -2.89
N ALA A 449 -14.05 -23.61 -3.14
CA ALA A 449 -14.08 -22.58 -2.10
C ALA A 449 -15.37 -22.67 -1.27
N GLN A 450 -16.54 -22.78 -1.92
CA GLN A 450 -17.82 -22.97 -1.23
C GLN A 450 -17.82 -24.25 -0.37
N GLN A 451 -17.31 -25.36 -0.90
CA GLN A 451 -17.23 -26.63 -0.15
C GLN A 451 -16.33 -26.51 1.08
N MET A 452 -15.15 -25.88 0.94
CA MET A 452 -14.22 -25.65 2.04
C MET A 452 -14.80 -24.69 3.08
N PHE A 453 -15.52 -23.64 2.65
CA PHE A 453 -16.20 -22.70 3.53
C PHE A 453 -17.31 -23.39 4.35
N ILE A 454 -18.09 -24.30 3.75
CA ILE A 454 -19.08 -25.11 4.47
C ILE A 454 -18.39 -26.04 5.49
N ALA A 455 -17.28 -26.67 5.10
CA ALA A 455 -16.50 -27.51 6.01
C ALA A 455 -15.97 -26.71 7.21
N MET A 456 -15.57 -25.44 6.99
CA MET A 456 -15.16 -24.51 8.03
C MET A 456 -16.31 -24.23 9.03
N HIS A 457 -17.55 -24.09 8.55
CA HIS A 457 -18.73 -23.76 9.37
C HIS A 457 -19.36 -24.96 10.10
N THR A 458 -19.16 -26.19 9.62
CA THR A 458 -19.73 -27.38 10.26
C THR A 458 -18.97 -27.82 11.52
N GLY A 459 -17.77 -27.27 11.77
CA GLY A 459 -16.94 -27.56 12.96
C GLY A 459 -17.22 -26.72 14.21
N ARG A 460 -18.34 -25.99 14.26
CA ARG A 460 -18.71 -24.95 15.25
C ARG A 460 -18.31 -25.24 16.69
N GLN A 461 -17.20 -24.65 17.11
CA GLN A 461 -17.03 -23.99 18.41
C GLN A 461 -15.97 -22.88 18.26
N HIS A 462 -16.39 -21.60 18.29
CA HIS A 462 -15.56 -20.41 18.59
C HIS A 462 -14.35 -20.08 17.70
N PHE A 463 -14.44 -20.22 16.38
CA PHE A 463 -13.38 -19.76 15.44
C PHE A 463 -13.78 -18.57 14.57
N GLU A 464 -14.86 -17.86 14.90
CA GLU A 464 -15.43 -16.78 14.06
C GLU A 464 -14.63 -15.44 14.14
N ASP A 465 -13.41 -15.46 14.68
CA ASP A 465 -12.74 -14.25 15.19
C ASP A 465 -11.31 -14.02 14.65
N SER A 466 -10.79 -14.84 13.72
CA SER A 466 -9.47 -14.61 13.13
C SER A 466 -9.53 -13.82 11.82
N ILE A 467 -8.47 -13.07 11.49
CA ILE A 467 -8.36 -12.35 10.21
C ILE A 467 -8.42 -13.32 9.02
N THR A 468 -7.82 -14.52 9.14
CA THR A 468 -7.84 -15.53 8.07
C THR A 468 -9.26 -16.03 7.79
N ASP A 469 -10.09 -16.16 8.82
CA ASP A 469 -11.50 -16.55 8.67
C ASP A 469 -12.32 -15.45 8.01
N ALA A 470 -12.10 -14.20 8.42
CA ALA A 470 -12.74 -13.04 7.81
C ALA A 470 -12.34 -12.87 6.34
N LEU A 471 -11.07 -13.11 5.99
CA LEU A 471 -10.56 -13.15 4.61
C LEU A 471 -11.19 -14.26 3.77
N ALA A 472 -11.32 -15.46 4.32
CA ALA A 472 -11.99 -16.57 3.65
C ALA A 472 -13.48 -16.25 3.43
N ALA A 473 -14.16 -15.74 4.46
CA ALA A 473 -15.56 -15.37 4.37
C ALA A 473 -15.81 -14.22 3.39
N SER A 474 -15.01 -13.16 3.43
CA SER A 474 -15.16 -12.00 2.54
C SER A 474 -15.01 -12.41 1.08
N ALA A 475 -14.03 -13.28 0.76
CA ALA A 475 -13.81 -13.77 -0.60
C ALA A 475 -15.00 -14.60 -1.13
N ILE A 476 -15.66 -15.38 -0.26
CA ILE A 476 -16.87 -16.15 -0.61
C ILE A 476 -18.09 -15.23 -0.72
N ILE A 477 -18.29 -14.30 0.21
CA ILE A 477 -19.47 -13.43 0.23
C ILE A 477 -19.55 -12.56 -1.02
N VAL A 478 -18.43 -12.00 -1.48
CA VAL A 478 -18.40 -11.16 -2.69
C VAL A 478 -18.75 -11.95 -3.96
N THR A 479 -18.41 -13.24 -3.98
CA THR A 479 -18.59 -14.10 -5.15
C THR A 479 -19.94 -14.85 -5.14
N ASN A 480 -20.61 -14.94 -3.98
CA ASN A 480 -21.91 -15.61 -3.87
C ASN A 480 -23.08 -14.73 -4.36
N ASP A 481 -24.17 -15.37 -4.79
CA ASP A 481 -25.31 -14.67 -5.39
C ASP A 481 -26.09 -13.76 -4.43
N ASP A 482 -26.12 -14.14 -3.15
CA ASP A 482 -26.85 -13.46 -2.08
C ASP A 482 -25.96 -12.57 -1.19
N GLY A 483 -24.65 -12.51 -1.44
CA GLY A 483 -23.72 -11.74 -0.61
C GLY A 483 -23.68 -10.25 -0.97
N ASP A 484 -23.21 -9.40 -0.07
CA ASP A 484 -23.05 -7.97 -0.32
C ASP A 484 -21.71 -7.43 0.21
N VAL A 485 -21.25 -6.33 -0.42
CA VAL A 485 -19.95 -5.70 -0.12
C VAL A 485 -19.87 -5.22 1.34
N ASP A 486 -20.98 -4.75 1.94
CA ASP A 486 -20.93 -4.22 3.31
C ASP A 486 -20.68 -5.34 4.31
N THR A 487 -21.33 -6.49 4.14
CA THR A 487 -21.13 -7.64 5.03
C THR A 487 -19.67 -8.12 4.97
N ALA A 488 -19.12 -8.31 3.76
CA ALA A 488 -17.72 -8.70 3.59
C ALA A 488 -16.74 -7.68 4.20
N TYR A 489 -17.02 -6.38 4.00
CA TYR A 489 -16.21 -5.29 4.54
C TYR A 489 -16.26 -5.23 6.07
N GLN A 490 -17.44 -5.31 6.67
CA GLN A 490 -17.60 -5.27 8.13
C GLN A 490 -16.92 -6.47 8.80
N MET A 491 -17.02 -7.66 8.22
CA MET A 491 -16.32 -8.84 8.76
C MET A 491 -14.80 -8.65 8.83
N LEU A 492 -14.20 -8.09 7.78
CA LEU A 492 -12.76 -7.80 7.76
C LEU A 492 -12.39 -6.66 8.71
N MET A 493 -13.18 -5.59 8.74
CA MET A 493 -12.97 -4.48 9.68
C MET A 493 -13.04 -4.96 11.13
N ASP A 494 -14.06 -5.72 11.50
CA ASP A 494 -14.23 -6.26 12.85
C ASP A 494 -13.07 -7.20 13.24
N ALA A 495 -12.59 -8.01 12.30
CA ALA A 495 -11.42 -8.87 12.55
C ALA A 495 -10.15 -8.05 12.77
N LEU A 496 -9.90 -7.05 11.91
CA LEU A 496 -8.72 -6.18 12.01
C LEU A 496 -8.74 -5.31 13.27
N GLU A 497 -9.87 -4.69 13.62
CA GLU A 497 -9.98 -3.87 14.83
C GLU A 497 -9.79 -4.72 16.10
N ARG A 498 -10.25 -5.98 16.11
CA ARG A 498 -10.08 -6.90 17.25
C ARG A 498 -8.65 -7.43 17.40
N SER A 499 -7.95 -7.70 16.30
CA SER A 499 -6.57 -8.20 16.33
C SER A 499 -5.54 -7.15 16.76
N ALA A 500 -5.94 -5.89 16.96
CA ALA A 500 -5.08 -4.77 17.37
C ALA A 500 -3.72 -4.77 16.64
N PRO A 501 -3.70 -4.70 15.30
CA PRO A 501 -2.48 -4.81 14.52
C PRO A 501 -1.56 -3.65 14.90
N ARG A 502 -0.55 -3.94 15.73
CA ARG A 502 0.53 -3.01 16.07
C ARG A 502 1.71 -3.12 15.10
N ASP A 503 1.60 -4.00 14.11
CA ASP A 503 2.66 -4.28 13.16
C ASP A 503 2.11 -4.30 11.72
N SER A 504 2.73 -3.49 10.85
CA SER A 504 2.42 -3.41 9.41
C SER A 504 2.85 -4.62 8.62
N ASP A 505 3.69 -5.47 9.20
CA ASP A 505 4.49 -6.39 8.41
C ASP A 505 3.99 -7.84 8.48
N ASP A 506 2.86 -8.12 9.15
CA ASP A 506 2.19 -9.43 9.09
C ASP A 506 1.54 -9.63 7.71
N PRO A 507 1.96 -10.63 6.90
CA PRO A 507 1.40 -10.86 5.57
C PRO A 507 -0.12 -11.07 5.55
N VAL A 508 -0.70 -11.65 6.60
CA VAL A 508 -2.15 -11.87 6.70
C VAL A 508 -2.87 -10.54 6.93
N VAL A 509 -2.27 -9.64 7.71
CA VAL A 509 -2.80 -8.29 7.94
C VAL A 509 -2.71 -7.45 6.67
N VAL A 510 -1.56 -7.49 5.97
CA VAL A 510 -1.38 -6.81 4.68
C VAL A 510 -2.43 -7.28 3.67
N GLU A 511 -2.62 -8.59 3.53
CA GLU A 511 -3.62 -9.13 2.61
C GLU A 511 -5.07 -8.77 3.00
N ALA A 512 -5.36 -8.65 4.30
CA ALA A 512 -6.65 -8.15 4.78
C ALA A 512 -6.85 -6.66 4.47
N ILE A 513 -5.82 -5.84 4.60
CA ILE A 513 -5.85 -4.43 4.21
C ILE A 513 -6.06 -4.30 2.70
N GLU A 514 -5.37 -5.10 1.88
CA GLU A 514 -5.55 -5.13 0.43
C GLU A 514 -6.97 -5.58 0.03
N SER A 515 -7.51 -6.58 0.71
CA SER A 515 -8.89 -7.03 0.51
C SER A 515 -9.91 -5.95 0.91
N LEU A 516 -9.66 -5.20 1.99
CA LEU A 516 -10.47 -4.03 2.37
C LEU A 516 -10.39 -2.91 1.32
N ARG A 517 -9.22 -2.67 0.73
CA ARG A 517 -9.05 -1.72 -0.38
C ARG A 517 -9.92 -2.12 -1.57
N GLU A 518 -9.85 -3.38 -1.98
CA GLU A 518 -10.64 -3.94 -3.07
C GLU A 518 -12.16 -3.81 -2.80
N LEU A 519 -12.61 -4.14 -1.60
CA LEU A 519 -14.01 -3.96 -1.18
C LEU A 519 -14.43 -2.49 -1.14
N SER A 520 -13.55 -1.58 -0.71
CA SER A 520 -13.80 -0.13 -0.71
C SER A 520 -13.96 0.41 -2.14
N TRP A 521 -13.11 -0.06 -3.05
CA TRP A 521 -13.19 0.24 -4.47
C TRP A 521 -14.49 -0.31 -5.08
N LEU A 522 -14.78 -1.60 -4.89
CA LEU A 522 -15.99 -2.24 -5.39
C LEU A 522 -17.26 -1.56 -4.86
N GLY A 523 -17.27 -1.24 -3.56
CA GLY A 523 -18.36 -0.56 -2.89
C GLY A 523 -18.55 0.91 -3.27
N GLY A 524 -17.53 1.56 -3.85
CA GLY A 524 -17.63 2.88 -4.48
C GLY A 524 -18.11 4.04 -3.59
N ARG A 525 -18.04 3.93 -2.26
CA ARG A 525 -18.59 4.91 -1.30
C ARG A 525 -17.51 5.42 -0.36
N ALA A 526 -17.50 6.75 -0.12
CA ALA A 526 -16.52 7.41 0.75
C ALA A 526 -16.43 6.79 2.16
N ALA A 527 -17.56 6.36 2.74
CA ALA A 527 -17.59 5.77 4.07
C ALA A 527 -16.72 4.51 4.23
N LEU A 528 -16.55 3.70 3.17
CA LEU A 528 -15.70 2.51 3.21
C LEU A 528 -14.21 2.90 3.17
N TRP A 529 -13.88 3.97 2.44
CA TRP A 529 -12.52 4.49 2.37
C TRP A 529 -12.07 5.15 3.68
N GLU A 530 -12.99 5.79 4.42
CA GLU A 530 -12.69 6.34 5.74
C GLU A 530 -12.30 5.25 6.76
N GLY A 531 -13.00 4.11 6.74
CA GLY A 531 -12.65 2.96 7.58
C GLY A 531 -11.32 2.32 7.16
N TYR A 532 -11.11 2.14 5.85
CA TYR A 532 -9.85 1.63 5.30
C TYR A 532 -8.66 2.51 5.73
N ARG A 533 -8.79 3.84 5.57
CA ARG A 533 -7.75 4.79 5.97
C ARG A 533 -7.44 4.73 7.46
N ARG A 534 -8.46 4.59 8.33
CA ARG A 534 -8.22 4.41 9.78
C ARG A 534 -7.33 3.20 10.07
N ILE A 535 -7.55 2.09 9.37
CA ILE A 535 -6.71 0.89 9.54
C ILE A 535 -5.30 1.15 9.01
N VAL A 536 -5.16 1.69 7.79
CA VAL A 536 -3.85 2.00 7.22
C VAL A 536 -3.05 2.96 8.11
N ASP A 537 -3.67 4.04 8.61
CA ASP A 537 -3.01 5.00 9.51
C ASP A 537 -2.59 4.38 10.85
N ALA A 538 -3.33 3.38 11.34
CA ALA A 538 -2.99 2.67 12.58
C ALA A 538 -1.85 1.67 12.39
N VAL A 539 -1.79 1.02 11.22
CA VAL A 539 -0.89 -0.09 10.92
C VAL A 539 0.41 0.40 10.29
N ALA A 540 0.30 1.29 9.31
CA ALA A 540 1.42 1.88 8.58
C ALA A 540 1.27 3.42 8.57
N PRO A 541 1.55 4.10 9.70
CA PRO A 541 1.36 5.54 9.82
C PRO A 541 2.24 6.31 8.83
N GLY A 542 1.60 6.95 7.85
CA GLY A 542 2.24 7.76 6.82
C GLY A 542 2.61 7.00 5.54
N ALA A 543 2.87 7.74 4.46
CA ALA A 543 3.20 7.18 3.14
C ALA A 543 4.65 6.70 2.99
N SER A 544 5.29 6.28 4.09
CA SER A 544 6.63 5.66 4.06
C SER A 544 6.60 4.18 3.71
N SER A 545 5.41 3.56 3.67
CA SER A 545 5.19 2.20 3.18
C SER A 545 4.46 2.19 1.85
N ALA A 546 4.61 1.10 1.11
CA ALA A 546 3.84 0.74 -0.08
C ALA A 546 2.32 0.97 0.07
N VAL A 547 1.75 0.39 1.12
CA VAL A 547 0.33 0.44 1.45
C VAL A 547 -0.11 1.87 1.78
N GLY A 548 0.68 2.60 2.57
CA GLY A 548 0.40 3.99 2.90
C GLY A 548 0.47 4.92 1.68
N LEU A 549 1.40 4.67 0.75
CA LEU A 549 1.50 5.43 -0.50
C LEU A 549 0.34 5.12 -1.45
N SER A 550 -0.04 3.85 -1.60
CA SER A 550 -1.22 3.43 -2.37
C SER A 550 -2.49 4.09 -1.82
N ALA A 551 -2.71 4.04 -0.50
CA ALA A 551 -3.84 4.69 0.15
C ALA A 551 -3.87 6.22 -0.10
N ALA A 552 -2.71 6.88 -0.07
CA ALA A 552 -2.61 8.32 -0.37
C ALA A 552 -2.93 8.65 -1.84
N VAL A 553 -2.52 7.80 -2.79
CA VAL A 553 -2.89 7.94 -4.21
C VAL A 553 -4.41 7.86 -4.39
N TRP A 554 -5.06 6.92 -3.70
CA TRP A 554 -6.51 6.74 -3.75
C TRP A 554 -7.29 7.92 -3.12
N ASP A 555 -6.77 8.52 -2.03
CA ASP A 555 -7.36 9.70 -1.39
C ASP A 555 -7.38 10.93 -2.31
N GLY A 556 -6.29 11.13 -3.06
CA GLY A 556 -6.23 12.17 -4.06
C GLY A 556 -4.85 12.24 -4.72
N PRO A 557 -4.68 11.86 -5.99
CA PRO A 557 -3.36 11.88 -6.63
C PRO A 557 -2.76 13.30 -6.71
N SER A 558 -3.61 14.32 -6.73
CA SER A 558 -3.23 15.73 -6.70
C SER A 558 -2.85 16.27 -5.31
N THR A 559 -3.21 15.57 -4.23
CA THR A 559 -2.95 15.97 -2.83
C THR A 559 -1.64 15.43 -2.28
N LEU A 560 -0.99 14.51 -3.00
CA LEU A 560 0.34 14.01 -2.65
C LEU A 560 1.33 15.16 -2.40
N SER A 561 2.23 15.00 -1.44
CA SER A 561 3.38 15.88 -1.21
C SER A 561 4.45 15.73 -2.30
N ALA A 562 5.44 16.62 -2.31
CA ALA A 562 6.57 16.49 -3.25
C ALA A 562 7.37 15.20 -3.02
N ASP A 563 7.60 14.83 -1.76
CA ASP A 563 8.35 13.63 -1.39
C ASP A 563 7.59 12.35 -1.76
N GLN A 564 6.26 12.32 -1.55
CA GLN A 564 5.42 11.20 -1.97
C GLN A 564 5.44 11.03 -3.50
N ARG A 565 5.35 12.13 -4.25
CA ARG A 565 5.46 12.08 -5.73
C ARG A 565 6.82 11.55 -6.18
N ALA A 566 7.91 12.05 -5.60
CA ALA A 566 9.25 11.55 -5.90
C ALA A 566 9.40 10.05 -5.57
N THR A 567 8.71 9.57 -4.53
CA THR A 567 8.68 8.14 -4.18
C THR A 567 7.93 7.33 -5.23
N VAL A 568 6.75 7.76 -5.68
CA VAL A 568 6.03 7.12 -6.79
C VAL A 568 6.89 7.10 -8.06
N ASP A 569 7.58 8.19 -8.36
CA ASP A 569 8.48 8.29 -9.51
C ASP A 569 9.61 7.26 -9.45
N SER A 570 10.24 7.08 -8.28
CA SER A 570 11.27 6.06 -8.07
C SER A 570 10.70 4.65 -8.22
N LEU A 571 9.53 4.37 -7.63
CA LEU A 571 8.91 3.04 -7.72
C LEU A 571 8.60 2.63 -9.16
N ILE A 572 8.10 3.56 -9.98
CA ILE A 572 7.83 3.31 -11.40
C ILE A 572 9.14 3.07 -12.16
N ALA A 573 10.17 3.88 -11.89
CA ALA A 573 11.46 3.79 -12.58
C ALA A 573 12.25 2.52 -12.22
N ASP A 574 12.16 2.08 -10.97
CA ASP A 574 12.86 0.89 -10.45
C ASP A 574 12.11 -0.42 -10.71
N LEU A 575 10.89 -0.35 -11.26
CA LEU A 575 10.05 -1.52 -11.48
C LEU A 575 10.72 -2.51 -12.44
N SER A 576 10.73 -3.79 -12.05
CA SER A 576 11.41 -4.85 -12.81
C SER A 576 10.68 -6.19 -12.68
N VAL A 577 10.98 -7.12 -13.60
CA VAL A 577 10.45 -8.49 -13.59
C VAL A 577 10.88 -9.32 -12.37
N ASP A 578 11.90 -8.84 -11.65
CA ASP A 578 12.37 -9.46 -10.42
C ASP A 578 11.51 -9.08 -9.20
N HIS A 579 10.49 -8.23 -9.34
CA HIS A 579 9.52 -7.93 -8.28
C HIS A 579 8.37 -8.96 -8.22
N SER A 580 7.64 -8.99 -7.11
CA SER A 580 6.42 -9.82 -6.98
C SER A 580 5.36 -9.42 -8.01
N PRO A 581 4.65 -10.36 -8.66
CA PRO A 581 3.57 -10.01 -9.59
C PRO A 581 2.50 -9.08 -8.98
N LEU A 582 2.15 -9.27 -7.71
CA LEU A 582 1.19 -8.40 -7.00
C LEU A 582 1.74 -6.98 -6.84
N TRP A 583 3.00 -6.86 -6.42
CA TRP A 583 3.69 -5.57 -6.29
C TRP A 583 3.80 -4.84 -7.63
N ILE A 584 4.11 -5.58 -8.71
CA ILE A 584 4.10 -5.03 -10.07
C ILE A 584 2.73 -4.48 -10.43
N GLY A 585 1.66 -5.20 -10.09
CA GLY A 585 0.28 -4.74 -10.30
C GLY A 585 -0.04 -3.44 -9.57
N GLU A 586 0.41 -3.29 -8.32
CA GLU A 586 0.19 -2.09 -7.51
C GLU A 586 0.94 -0.86 -8.04
N VAL A 587 2.23 -1.02 -8.37
CA VAL A 587 3.02 0.07 -8.96
C VAL A 587 2.47 0.45 -10.34
N ALA A 588 2.05 -0.53 -11.14
CA ALA A 588 1.42 -0.27 -12.42
C ALA A 588 0.08 0.46 -12.29
N GLU A 589 -0.74 0.15 -11.28
CA GLU A 589 -1.98 0.87 -10.99
C GLU A 589 -1.72 2.33 -10.59
N MET A 590 -0.71 2.57 -9.75
CA MET A 590 -0.26 3.93 -9.45
C MET A 590 0.19 4.65 -10.72
N ALA A 591 0.99 4.00 -11.57
CA ALA A 591 1.41 4.56 -12.86
C ALA A 591 0.22 4.88 -13.77
N ALA A 592 -0.79 4.01 -13.83
CA ALA A 592 -2.00 4.24 -14.61
C ALA A 592 -2.78 5.48 -14.14
N THR A 593 -2.82 5.74 -12.83
CA THR A 593 -3.46 6.95 -12.25
C THR A 593 -2.84 8.26 -12.77
N PHE A 594 -1.54 8.25 -13.08
CA PHE A 594 -0.81 9.38 -13.64
C PHE A 594 -0.68 9.34 -15.18
N ASP A 595 -1.40 8.44 -15.86
CA ASP A 595 -1.30 8.18 -17.31
C ASP A 595 0.13 7.78 -17.77
N ARG A 596 0.88 7.05 -16.93
CA ARG A 596 2.29 6.63 -17.13
C ARG A 596 2.51 5.13 -17.29
N ILE A 597 1.44 4.36 -17.57
CA ILE A 597 1.54 2.89 -17.66
C ILE A 597 2.54 2.40 -18.73
N ASP A 598 2.79 3.20 -19.77
CA ASP A 598 3.78 2.88 -20.82
C ASP A 598 5.19 2.65 -20.25
N GLU A 599 5.55 3.30 -19.14
CA GLU A 599 6.83 3.11 -18.46
C GLU A 599 6.94 1.71 -17.82
N CYS A 600 5.81 1.15 -17.40
CA CYS A 600 5.74 -0.20 -16.82
C CYS A 600 5.57 -1.29 -17.89
N ARG A 601 5.25 -0.94 -19.14
CA ARG A 601 4.89 -1.88 -20.21
C ARG A 601 5.87 -3.04 -20.38
N PRO A 602 7.21 -2.86 -20.42
CA PRO A 602 8.13 -3.99 -20.60
C PRO A 602 8.00 -5.07 -19.51
N VAL A 603 7.73 -4.66 -18.27
CA VAL A 603 7.54 -5.58 -17.14
C VAL A 603 6.17 -6.25 -17.21
N LEU A 604 5.13 -5.50 -17.57
CA LEU A 604 3.77 -6.00 -17.74
C LEU A 604 3.66 -6.99 -18.90
N ASP A 605 4.32 -6.72 -20.02
CA ASP A 605 4.37 -7.63 -21.18
C ASP A 605 5.04 -8.95 -20.79
N VAL A 606 6.10 -8.94 -19.96
CA VAL A 606 6.71 -10.18 -19.43
C VAL A 606 5.76 -10.95 -18.51
N LEU A 607 4.98 -10.26 -17.66
CA LEU A 607 3.95 -10.93 -16.85
C LEU A 607 2.88 -11.59 -17.73
N ILE A 608 2.48 -10.92 -18.81
CA ILE A 608 1.51 -11.44 -19.78
C ILE A 608 2.12 -12.59 -20.59
N ASP A 609 3.38 -12.50 -21.01
CA ASP A 609 4.06 -13.54 -21.80
C ASP A 609 4.48 -14.75 -20.96
N GLY A 610 4.72 -14.58 -19.65
CA GLY A 610 4.90 -15.69 -18.72
C GLY A 610 3.71 -16.66 -18.73
N VAL A 611 2.50 -16.15 -19.02
CA VAL A 611 1.30 -16.96 -19.26
C VAL A 611 1.41 -17.79 -20.55
N ASN A 612 2.07 -17.25 -21.58
CA ASN A 612 2.24 -17.90 -22.89
C ASN A 612 3.36 -18.95 -22.90
N ALA A 613 4.41 -18.76 -22.10
CA ALA A 613 5.63 -19.57 -22.10
C ALA A 613 5.61 -20.76 -21.12
N GLY A 614 4.64 -20.82 -20.21
CA GLY A 614 4.45 -21.95 -19.30
C GLY A 614 3.97 -23.19 -20.04
N HIS A 615 4.89 -24.09 -20.40
CA HIS A 615 4.62 -25.39 -21.04
C HIS A 615 3.80 -26.38 -20.17
N ASP A 616 3.35 -25.96 -19.00
CA ASP A 616 2.45 -26.76 -18.19
C ASP A 616 1.02 -26.29 -18.42
N VAL A 617 0.28 -27.03 -19.25
CA VAL A 617 -1.14 -26.82 -19.58
C VAL A 617 -2.02 -26.73 -18.31
N ALA A 618 -1.50 -27.12 -17.14
CA ALA A 618 -2.15 -27.02 -15.84
C ALA A 618 -1.94 -25.69 -15.08
N SER A 619 -0.93 -24.88 -15.43
CA SER A 619 -0.55 -23.65 -14.72
C SER A 619 -1.22 -22.42 -15.33
N ARG A 620 -2.18 -21.83 -14.60
CA ARG A 620 -3.02 -20.69 -15.01
C ARG A 620 -2.29 -19.34 -15.01
N PRO A 621 -2.79 -18.33 -15.76
CA PRO A 621 -2.36 -16.93 -15.61
C PRO A 621 -2.57 -16.43 -14.18
N SER A 622 -1.62 -15.66 -13.63
CA SER A 622 -1.79 -15.01 -12.32
C SER A 622 -2.79 -13.84 -12.41
N ILE A 623 -3.47 -13.53 -11.30
CA ILE A 623 -4.34 -12.33 -11.18
C ILE A 623 -3.60 -11.07 -11.63
N ALA A 624 -2.31 -10.97 -11.30
CA ALA A 624 -1.45 -9.87 -11.73
C ALA A 624 -1.33 -9.75 -13.26
N ALA A 625 -1.27 -10.87 -14.00
CA ALA A 625 -1.26 -10.85 -15.46
C ALA A 625 -2.60 -10.39 -16.05
N VAL A 626 -3.72 -10.81 -15.46
CA VAL A 626 -5.06 -10.31 -15.86
C VAL A 626 -5.17 -8.82 -15.58
N TRP A 627 -4.74 -8.36 -14.41
CA TRP A 627 -4.71 -6.95 -14.06
C TRP A 627 -3.83 -6.14 -15.02
N ALA A 628 -2.64 -6.66 -15.36
CA ALA A 628 -1.75 -6.06 -16.37
C ALA A 628 -2.44 -5.90 -17.73
N MET A 629 -3.17 -6.92 -18.21
CA MET A 629 -3.94 -6.83 -19.46
C MET A 629 -4.99 -5.72 -19.39
N LEU A 630 -5.72 -5.61 -18.27
CA LEU A 630 -6.76 -4.59 -18.07
C LEU A 630 -6.18 -3.17 -18.02
N LEU A 631 -5.06 -2.95 -17.32
CA LEU A 631 -4.37 -1.67 -17.28
C LEU A 631 -3.85 -1.24 -18.67
N LEU A 632 -3.23 -2.17 -19.40
CA LEU A 632 -2.75 -1.92 -20.76
C LEU A 632 -3.91 -1.72 -21.76
N ALA A 633 -5.04 -2.39 -21.57
CA ALA A 633 -6.25 -2.19 -22.36
C ALA A 633 -6.84 -0.78 -22.12
N GLN A 634 -6.89 -0.33 -20.87
CA GLN A 634 -7.36 1.03 -20.53
C GLN A 634 -6.47 2.12 -21.17
N ASP A 635 -5.15 1.97 -21.14
CA ASP A 635 -4.24 2.89 -21.83
C ASP A 635 -4.37 2.83 -23.35
N ALA A 636 -4.51 1.62 -23.90
CA ALA A 636 -4.79 1.46 -25.32
C ALA A 636 -6.06 2.21 -25.73
N PHE A 637 -7.11 2.16 -24.91
CA PHE A 637 -8.34 2.93 -25.15
C PHE A 637 -8.05 4.44 -25.17
N ASN A 638 -7.37 4.94 -24.14
CA ASN A 638 -7.04 6.37 -24.00
C ASN A 638 -6.19 6.90 -25.16
N ARG A 639 -5.37 6.04 -25.78
CA ARG A 639 -4.51 6.36 -26.93
C ARG A 639 -5.15 6.06 -28.30
N GLY A 640 -6.42 5.67 -28.34
CA GLY A 640 -7.13 5.36 -29.58
C GLY A 640 -6.80 4.00 -30.21
N ARG A 641 -6.06 3.13 -29.51
CA ARG A 641 -5.73 1.76 -29.95
C ARG A 641 -6.85 0.79 -29.56
N TRP A 642 -8.05 1.03 -30.07
CA TRP A 642 -9.27 0.30 -29.65
C TRP A 642 -9.27 -1.18 -30.02
N THR A 643 -8.60 -1.57 -31.11
CA THR A 643 -8.41 -3.00 -31.43
C THR A 643 -7.63 -3.72 -30.33
N THR A 644 -6.51 -3.13 -29.89
CA THR A 644 -5.70 -3.66 -28.78
C THR A 644 -6.48 -3.67 -27.45
N THR A 645 -7.33 -2.66 -27.21
CA THR A 645 -8.24 -2.65 -26.04
C THR A 645 -9.13 -3.88 -26.05
N MET A 646 -9.80 -4.15 -27.17
CA MET A 646 -10.70 -5.29 -27.31
C MET A 646 -9.96 -6.62 -27.19
N GLU A 647 -8.79 -6.78 -27.83
CA GLU A 647 -7.97 -8.00 -27.77
C GLU A 647 -7.57 -8.34 -26.33
N LEU A 648 -7.02 -7.37 -25.61
CA LEU A 648 -6.57 -7.55 -24.23
C LEU A 648 -7.75 -7.77 -23.27
N ALA A 649 -8.82 -6.98 -23.40
CA ALA A 649 -10.01 -7.12 -22.55
C ALA A 649 -10.73 -8.46 -22.78
N GLN A 650 -10.89 -8.88 -24.04
CA GLN A 650 -11.49 -10.16 -24.38
C GLN A 650 -10.67 -11.33 -23.84
N ARG A 651 -9.34 -11.26 -23.97
CA ARG A 651 -8.43 -12.25 -23.38
C ARG A 651 -8.52 -12.30 -21.86
N ALA A 652 -8.52 -11.14 -21.19
CA ALA A 652 -8.71 -11.06 -19.74
C ALA A 652 -10.06 -11.67 -19.32
N LYS A 653 -11.13 -11.38 -20.07
CA LYS A 653 -12.48 -11.92 -19.84
C LYS A 653 -12.54 -13.43 -20.02
N GLU A 654 -11.88 -13.99 -21.03
CA GLU A 654 -11.81 -15.44 -21.26
C GLU A 654 -11.12 -16.15 -20.09
N ILE A 655 -10.05 -15.54 -19.55
CA ILE A 655 -9.38 -16.04 -18.35
C ILE A 655 -10.30 -15.95 -17.12
N CYS A 656 -11.12 -14.90 -17.00
CA CYS A 656 -12.01 -14.72 -15.84
C CYS A 656 -13.28 -15.60 -15.90
N GLY A 657 -13.91 -15.71 -17.08
CA GLY A 657 -15.26 -16.27 -17.30
C GLY A 657 -15.36 -17.78 -17.36
N VAL A 658 -14.24 -18.50 -17.48
CA VAL A 658 -14.19 -19.97 -17.32
C VAL A 658 -14.01 -20.35 -15.83
N ASP A 659 -13.60 -19.39 -14.98
CA ASP A 659 -12.74 -19.69 -13.82
C ASP A 659 -13.11 -18.96 -12.50
N GLY A 660 -14.13 -18.11 -12.46
CA GLY A 660 -14.68 -17.51 -11.22
C GLY A 660 -14.00 -16.22 -10.73
N HIS A 661 -13.28 -15.47 -11.57
CA HIS A 661 -12.75 -14.14 -11.23
C HIS A 661 -13.76 -13.03 -11.55
N ASP A 662 -14.92 -13.08 -10.90
CA ASP A 662 -16.10 -12.33 -11.36
C ASP A 662 -15.89 -10.81 -11.36
N HIS A 663 -15.10 -10.25 -10.44
CA HIS A 663 -14.90 -8.80 -10.36
C HIS A 663 -13.99 -8.23 -11.48
N LEU A 664 -12.89 -8.92 -11.85
CA LEU A 664 -12.01 -8.49 -12.95
C LEU A 664 -12.68 -8.68 -14.32
N GLY A 665 -13.54 -9.68 -14.45
CA GLY A 665 -14.36 -9.86 -15.64
C GLY A 665 -15.26 -8.65 -15.94
N TRP A 666 -15.77 -7.97 -14.89
CA TRP A 666 -16.56 -6.75 -15.08
C TRP A 666 -15.75 -5.57 -15.62
N LEU A 667 -14.47 -5.46 -15.26
CA LEU A 667 -13.59 -4.44 -15.84
C LEU A 667 -13.31 -4.69 -17.32
N ALA A 668 -13.13 -5.96 -17.71
CA ALA A 668 -13.05 -6.32 -19.12
C ALA A 668 -14.34 -5.95 -19.88
N ASP A 669 -15.51 -6.29 -19.32
CA ASP A 669 -16.82 -5.92 -19.88
C ASP A 669 -16.98 -4.39 -19.99
N TYR A 670 -16.48 -3.64 -19.01
CA TYR A 670 -16.49 -2.18 -19.04
C TYR A 670 -15.61 -1.61 -20.15
N LEU A 671 -14.38 -2.11 -20.33
CA LEU A 671 -13.49 -1.66 -21.40
C LEU A 671 -14.05 -1.99 -22.80
N LEU A 672 -14.64 -3.17 -22.97
CA LEU A 672 -15.36 -3.53 -24.20
C LEU A 672 -16.56 -2.59 -24.42
N GLY A 673 -17.32 -2.31 -23.36
CA GLY A 673 -18.43 -1.39 -23.38
C GLY A 673 -18.03 0.05 -23.74
N MET A 674 -16.86 0.52 -23.27
CA MET A 674 -16.35 1.85 -23.62
C MET A 674 -16.09 1.97 -25.11
N VAL A 675 -15.47 0.95 -25.73
CA VAL A 675 -15.26 0.89 -27.19
C VAL A 675 -16.59 0.85 -27.94
N ALA A 676 -17.53 0.01 -27.51
CA ALA A 676 -18.87 -0.06 -28.09
C ALA A 676 -19.60 1.29 -28.03
N ALA A 677 -19.54 1.98 -26.89
CA ALA A 677 -20.20 3.28 -26.69
C ALA A 677 -19.67 4.37 -27.61
N VAL A 678 -18.34 4.48 -27.79
CA VAL A 678 -17.75 5.48 -28.69
C VAL A 678 -17.93 5.14 -30.16
N ARG A 679 -18.12 3.87 -30.50
CA ARG A 679 -18.45 3.40 -31.86
C ARG A 679 -19.92 3.55 -32.23
N GLY A 680 -20.81 3.69 -31.26
CA GLY A 680 -22.26 3.76 -31.46
C GLY A 680 -22.92 2.38 -31.58
N GLU A 681 -22.45 1.40 -30.80
CA GLU A 681 -22.99 0.04 -30.77
C GLU A 681 -24.03 -0.09 -29.63
N ASP A 682 -25.21 0.50 -29.83
CA ASP A 682 -26.28 0.68 -28.84
C ASP A 682 -26.66 -0.62 -28.09
N GLU A 683 -26.93 -1.69 -28.84
CA GLU A 683 -27.39 -2.98 -28.29
C GLU A 683 -26.34 -3.60 -27.35
N MET A 684 -25.06 -3.46 -27.69
CA MET A 684 -23.96 -3.99 -26.87
C MET A 684 -23.81 -3.19 -25.58
N VAL A 685 -23.89 -1.85 -25.66
CA VAL A 685 -23.84 -0.98 -24.48
C VAL A 685 -25.01 -1.27 -23.54
N GLU A 686 -26.23 -1.36 -24.08
CA GLU A 686 -27.42 -1.67 -23.29
C GLU A 686 -27.29 -3.02 -22.59
N HIS A 687 -26.85 -4.05 -23.31
CA HIS A 687 -26.63 -5.39 -22.76
C HIS A 687 -25.60 -5.40 -21.62
N LEU A 688 -24.43 -4.79 -21.82
CA LEU A 688 -23.36 -4.78 -20.83
C LEU A 688 -23.73 -3.94 -19.60
N ALA A 689 -24.29 -2.75 -19.79
CA ALA A 689 -24.73 -1.87 -18.71
C ALA A 689 -25.84 -2.50 -17.87
N ALA A 690 -26.81 -3.17 -18.51
CA ALA A 690 -27.88 -3.88 -17.81
C ALA A 690 -27.33 -5.04 -16.96
N ARG A 691 -26.41 -5.84 -17.51
CA ARG A 691 -25.74 -6.92 -16.77
C ARG A 691 -24.98 -6.42 -15.55
N MET A 692 -24.19 -5.35 -15.71
CA MET A 692 -23.46 -4.72 -14.59
C MET A 692 -24.41 -4.28 -13.49
N ARG A 693 -25.51 -3.58 -13.82
CA ARG A 693 -26.48 -3.11 -12.82
C ARG A 693 -27.21 -4.25 -12.12
N ALA A 694 -27.64 -5.27 -12.88
CA ALA A 694 -28.35 -6.42 -12.33
C ALA A 694 -27.51 -7.16 -11.28
N TRP A 695 -26.21 -7.31 -11.53
CA TRP A 695 -25.29 -7.91 -10.56
C TRP A 695 -24.95 -6.96 -9.39
N ALA A 696 -24.68 -5.69 -9.70
CA ALA A 696 -24.13 -4.74 -8.73
C ALA A 696 -25.12 -4.23 -7.68
N ILE A 697 -26.39 -4.01 -8.05
CA ILE A 697 -27.38 -3.39 -7.16
C ILE A 697 -27.65 -4.24 -5.92
N PRO A 698 -27.98 -5.55 -6.03
CA PRO A 698 -28.20 -6.42 -4.86
C PRO A 698 -26.96 -6.50 -3.95
N ARG A 699 -25.77 -6.44 -4.54
CA ARG A 699 -24.47 -6.58 -3.87
C ARG A 699 -23.89 -5.27 -3.33
N ARG A 700 -24.54 -4.14 -3.64
CA ARG A 700 -24.07 -2.78 -3.27
C ARG A 700 -22.67 -2.45 -3.81
N ALA A 701 -22.33 -3.04 -4.96
CA ALA A 701 -21.07 -2.84 -5.69
C ALA A 701 -21.14 -1.60 -6.62
N PHE A 702 -21.24 -0.41 -6.02
CA PHE A 702 -21.60 0.82 -6.75
C PHE A 702 -20.61 1.25 -7.84
N VAL A 703 -19.37 0.77 -7.84
CA VAL A 703 -18.43 1.08 -8.94
C VAL A 703 -18.95 0.59 -10.30
N LEU A 704 -19.58 -0.59 -10.34
CA LEU A 704 -20.11 -1.17 -11.57
C LEU A 704 -21.38 -0.44 -12.05
N VAL A 705 -22.16 0.11 -11.12
CA VAL A 705 -23.26 1.02 -11.49
C VAL A 705 -22.69 2.26 -12.16
N ARG A 706 -21.60 2.84 -11.63
CA ARG A 706 -20.93 4.00 -12.26
C ARG A 706 -20.32 3.67 -13.61
N PHE A 707 -19.79 2.46 -13.80
CA PHE A 707 -19.35 2.00 -15.12
C PHE A 707 -20.51 2.00 -16.12
N ALA A 708 -21.65 1.41 -15.77
CA ALA A 708 -22.85 1.43 -16.60
C ALA A 708 -23.30 2.87 -16.94
N GLU A 709 -23.34 3.77 -15.96
CA GLU A 709 -23.70 5.19 -16.18
C GLU A 709 -22.68 5.91 -17.10
N HIS A 710 -21.40 5.59 -17.00
CA HIS A 710 -20.41 6.15 -17.91
C HIS A 710 -20.55 5.64 -19.34
N LEU A 711 -20.85 4.35 -19.53
CA LEU A 711 -21.13 3.81 -20.87
C LEU A 711 -22.29 4.55 -21.53
N TRP A 712 -23.39 4.77 -20.79
CA TRP A 712 -24.51 5.56 -21.29
C TRP A 712 -24.16 7.03 -21.52
N THR A 713 -23.28 7.62 -20.70
CA THR A 713 -22.80 8.98 -20.93
C THR A 713 -22.05 9.09 -22.26
N LEU A 714 -21.12 8.17 -22.54
CA LEU A 714 -20.36 8.15 -23.79
C LEU A 714 -21.27 7.92 -25.01
N LEU A 715 -22.22 6.99 -24.90
CA LEU A 715 -23.19 6.69 -25.96
C LEU A 715 -24.09 7.90 -26.25
N ALA A 716 -24.67 8.51 -25.20
CA ALA A 716 -25.48 9.71 -25.32
C ALA A 716 -24.68 10.89 -25.89
N GLY A 717 -23.40 11.03 -25.52
CA GLY A 717 -22.49 11.99 -26.10
C GLY A 717 -22.26 11.78 -27.60
N GLY A 718 -22.12 10.53 -28.04
CA GLY A 718 -22.01 10.13 -29.44
C GLY A 718 -23.27 10.42 -30.26
N HIS A 719 -24.46 10.22 -29.69
CA HIS A 719 -25.73 10.64 -30.29
C HIS A 719 -25.97 12.16 -30.17
N GLY A 720 -25.25 12.79 -29.25
CA GLY A 720 -25.40 14.16 -28.74
C GLY A 720 -26.79 14.46 -28.19
N ASP A 721 -27.35 13.48 -27.51
CA ASP A 721 -28.39 13.71 -26.51
C ASP A 721 -27.75 14.29 -25.25
N ALA A 722 -27.68 15.63 -25.21
CA ALA A 722 -27.10 16.34 -24.07
C ALA A 722 -27.92 16.15 -22.78
N GLY A 723 -29.22 15.84 -22.88
CA GLY A 723 -30.08 15.60 -21.72
C GLY A 723 -29.71 14.28 -21.05
N ALA A 724 -29.69 13.19 -21.82
CA ALA A 724 -29.29 11.88 -21.32
C ALA A 724 -27.83 11.88 -20.84
N ALA A 725 -26.91 12.48 -21.60
CA ALA A 725 -25.50 12.58 -21.20
C ALA A 725 -25.34 13.29 -19.85
N TYR A 726 -26.08 14.37 -19.60
CA TYR A 726 -26.03 15.08 -18.31
C TYR A 726 -26.58 14.23 -17.15
N ILE A 727 -27.69 13.52 -17.35
CA ILE A 727 -28.30 12.67 -16.32
C ILE A 727 -27.34 11.54 -15.93
N HIS A 728 -26.78 10.84 -16.91
CA HIS A 728 -25.86 9.74 -16.65
C HIS A 728 -24.52 10.23 -16.09
N ALA A 729 -23.99 11.35 -16.58
CA ALA A 729 -22.74 11.92 -16.06
C ALA A 729 -22.87 12.34 -14.58
N THR A 730 -24.00 12.96 -14.21
CA THR A 730 -24.25 13.38 -12.83
C THR A 730 -24.49 12.22 -11.87
N ALA A 731 -24.91 11.05 -12.38
CA ALA A 731 -25.00 9.81 -11.59
C ALA A 731 -23.61 9.24 -11.24
N VAL A 732 -22.58 9.50 -12.06
CA VAL A 732 -21.19 9.12 -11.77
C VAL A 732 -20.50 10.17 -10.89
N SER A 733 -20.60 11.45 -11.27
CA SER A 733 -19.98 12.58 -10.56
C SER A 733 -21.04 13.63 -10.23
N PRO A 734 -21.44 13.77 -8.96
CA PRO A 734 -22.38 14.82 -8.56
C PRO A 734 -21.91 16.23 -8.94
N ILE A 735 -22.86 17.13 -9.15
CA ILE A 735 -22.59 18.51 -9.57
C ILE A 735 -21.72 19.22 -8.53
N GLY A 736 -20.71 19.95 -8.98
CA GLY A 736 -19.80 20.69 -8.11
C GLY A 736 -18.93 19.82 -7.21
N GLN A 737 -18.87 18.51 -7.45
CA GLN A 737 -18.07 17.57 -6.68
C GLN A 737 -17.26 16.67 -7.61
N LEU A 738 -16.03 16.39 -7.19
CA LEU A 738 -15.26 15.25 -7.68
C LEU A 738 -15.20 14.28 -6.51
N GLY A 739 -15.93 13.17 -6.63
CA GLY A 739 -15.96 12.17 -5.58
C GLY A 739 -14.54 11.64 -5.35
N PRO A 740 -14.00 11.69 -4.13
CA PRO A 740 -12.74 11.01 -3.83
C PRO A 740 -12.91 9.50 -4.14
N TYR A 741 -11.80 8.83 -4.49
CA TYR A 741 -11.77 7.40 -4.80
C TYR A 741 -12.55 6.99 -6.07
N VAL A 742 -12.93 7.93 -6.94
CA VAL A 742 -13.62 7.66 -8.22
C VAL A 742 -12.73 8.08 -9.40
N SER A 743 -11.86 7.17 -9.84
CA SER A 743 -10.79 7.41 -10.82
C SER A 743 -11.28 7.98 -12.17
N MET A 744 -12.51 7.66 -12.57
CA MET A 744 -13.13 8.07 -13.84
C MET A 744 -13.73 9.50 -13.84
N THR A 745 -13.82 10.18 -12.69
CA THR A 745 -14.48 11.51 -12.60
C THR A 745 -13.76 12.59 -13.40
N GLY A 746 -12.43 12.59 -13.38
CA GLY A 746 -11.62 13.57 -14.12
C GLY A 746 -11.80 13.47 -15.64
N THR A 747 -11.94 12.25 -16.17
CA THR A 747 -12.10 12.02 -17.62
C THR A 747 -13.52 12.29 -18.10
N LEU A 748 -14.51 12.04 -17.23
CA LEU A 748 -15.92 12.30 -17.49
C LEU A 748 -16.26 13.81 -17.51
N ALA A 749 -15.42 14.64 -16.88
CA ALA A 749 -15.71 16.05 -16.67
C ALA A 749 -16.04 16.81 -17.97
N LEU A 750 -15.41 16.44 -19.10
CA LEU A 750 -15.73 17.04 -20.40
C LEU A 750 -17.17 16.76 -20.83
N ASP A 751 -17.66 15.53 -20.64
CA ASP A 751 -19.05 15.15 -20.94
C ASP A 751 -20.04 15.88 -20.03
N LEU A 752 -19.75 15.95 -18.72
CA LEU A 752 -20.61 16.62 -17.75
C LEU A 752 -20.70 18.13 -18.03
N VAL A 753 -19.57 18.82 -18.13
CA VAL A 753 -19.53 20.28 -18.35
C VAL A 753 -20.19 20.63 -19.68
N ARG A 754 -19.88 19.89 -20.75
CA ARG A 754 -20.45 20.15 -22.06
C ARG A 754 -21.96 19.91 -22.10
N SER A 755 -22.43 18.80 -21.53
CA SER A 755 -23.85 18.46 -21.49
C SER A 755 -24.65 19.46 -20.63
N ALA A 756 -24.07 19.95 -19.53
CA ALA A 756 -24.63 21.02 -18.72
C ALA A 756 -24.82 22.32 -19.53
N ILE A 757 -23.77 22.81 -20.21
CA ILE A 757 -23.86 24.00 -21.08
C ILE A 757 -24.89 23.80 -22.19
N ARG A 758 -24.90 22.63 -22.84
CA ARG A 758 -25.84 22.33 -23.94
C ARG A 758 -27.30 22.23 -23.49
N THR A 759 -27.54 22.04 -22.20
CA THR A 759 -28.89 21.96 -21.62
C THR A 759 -29.27 23.23 -20.84
N GLY A 760 -28.47 24.30 -20.93
CA GLY A 760 -28.74 25.59 -20.29
C GLY A 760 -28.45 25.62 -18.78
N ARG A 761 -27.63 24.69 -18.29
CA ARG A 761 -27.26 24.55 -16.87
C ARG A 761 -25.87 25.12 -16.61
N ASP A 762 -25.70 26.41 -16.90
CA ASP A 762 -24.38 27.06 -16.88
C ASP A 762 -23.77 27.15 -15.47
N GLU A 763 -24.62 27.26 -14.44
CA GLU A 763 -24.18 27.26 -13.04
C GLU A 763 -23.58 25.92 -12.63
N ASP A 764 -24.21 24.81 -13.03
CA ASP A 764 -23.70 23.46 -12.76
C ASP A 764 -22.35 23.23 -13.42
N ALA A 765 -22.22 23.68 -14.68
CA ALA A 765 -20.97 23.63 -15.42
C ALA A 765 -19.85 24.41 -14.71
N ARG A 766 -20.14 25.65 -14.28
CA ARG A 766 -19.19 26.48 -13.52
C ARG A 766 -18.82 25.85 -12.17
N ALA A 767 -19.80 25.32 -11.45
CA ALA A 767 -19.57 24.66 -10.18
C ALA A 767 -18.66 23.43 -10.33
N HIS A 768 -18.88 22.63 -11.37
CA HIS A 768 -18.04 21.45 -11.63
C HIS A 768 -16.62 21.84 -12.06
N VAL A 769 -16.46 22.87 -12.91
CA VAL A 769 -15.13 23.41 -13.26
C VAL A 769 -14.40 23.96 -12.03
N ALA A 770 -15.09 24.60 -11.10
CA ALA A 770 -14.51 25.04 -9.83
C ALA A 770 -14.03 23.84 -9.01
N ALA A 771 -14.81 22.77 -8.92
CA ALA A 771 -14.42 21.54 -8.25
C ALA A 771 -13.16 20.90 -8.86
N MET A 772 -13.03 20.89 -10.20
CA MET A 772 -11.81 20.41 -10.89
C MET A 772 -10.57 21.22 -10.51
N ARG A 773 -10.71 22.55 -10.44
CA ARG A 773 -9.62 23.43 -10.02
C ARG A 773 -9.25 23.19 -8.57
N ASP A 774 -10.23 23.11 -7.68
CA ASP A 774 -10.02 22.95 -6.25
C ASP A 774 -9.39 21.58 -5.94
N ALA A 775 -9.75 20.54 -6.71
CA ALA A 775 -9.10 19.24 -6.67
C ALA A 775 -7.71 19.22 -7.36
N GLY A 776 -7.33 20.23 -8.13
CA GLY A 776 -6.04 20.31 -8.83
C GLY A 776 -5.81 19.18 -9.82
N LEU A 777 -6.84 18.79 -10.58
CA LEU A 777 -6.76 17.69 -11.56
C LEU A 777 -5.72 17.92 -12.67
N ASP A 778 -5.44 19.18 -12.99
CA ASP A 778 -4.44 19.59 -13.99
C ASP A 778 -3.00 19.21 -13.59
N ARG A 779 -2.77 18.93 -12.31
CA ARG A 779 -1.45 18.50 -11.79
C ARG A 779 -1.22 16.99 -11.84
N VAL A 780 -2.25 16.21 -12.18
CA VAL A 780 -2.18 14.74 -12.18
C VAL A 780 -1.55 14.22 -13.47
N SER A 781 -2.03 14.67 -14.63
CA SER A 781 -1.49 14.25 -15.93
C SER A 781 -1.69 15.31 -17.01
N SER A 782 -0.96 15.19 -18.12
CA SER A 782 -1.14 16.05 -19.29
C SER A 782 -2.54 15.92 -19.90
N ARG A 783 -3.17 14.73 -19.81
CA ARG A 783 -4.54 14.50 -20.29
C ARG A 783 -5.55 15.28 -19.46
N LEU A 784 -5.45 15.18 -18.14
CA LEU A 784 -6.36 15.88 -17.24
C LEU A 784 -6.12 17.40 -17.26
N ALA A 785 -4.89 17.86 -17.49
CA ALA A 785 -4.61 19.27 -17.77
C ALA A 785 -5.33 19.77 -19.04
N MET A 786 -5.23 19.00 -20.14
CA MET A 786 -5.91 19.29 -21.40
C MET A 786 -7.44 19.35 -21.20
N ILE A 787 -8.04 18.35 -20.55
CA ILE A 787 -9.49 18.30 -20.28
C ILE A 787 -9.90 19.47 -19.38
N THR A 788 -9.14 19.78 -18.33
CA THR A 788 -9.44 20.89 -17.41
C THR A 788 -9.43 22.23 -18.13
N LEU A 789 -8.46 22.47 -19.02
CA LEU A 789 -8.40 23.69 -19.83
C LEU A 789 -9.59 23.79 -20.79
N ALA A 790 -9.98 22.70 -21.45
CA ALA A 790 -11.15 22.67 -22.32
C ALA A 790 -12.47 22.93 -21.56
N CYS A 791 -12.64 22.33 -20.39
CA CYS A 791 -13.80 22.59 -19.53
C CYS A 791 -13.85 24.05 -19.04
N ARG A 792 -12.70 24.64 -18.71
CA ARG A 792 -12.60 26.06 -18.37
C ARG A 792 -12.96 26.97 -19.55
N ALA A 793 -12.56 26.59 -20.76
CA ALA A 793 -12.90 27.34 -21.97
C ALA A 793 -14.42 27.37 -22.20
N LEU A 794 -15.09 26.21 -22.04
CA LEU A 794 -16.54 26.08 -22.22
C LEU A 794 -17.39 26.97 -21.30
N VAL A 795 -16.90 27.32 -20.12
CA VAL A 795 -17.62 28.15 -19.13
C VAL A 795 -17.16 29.62 -19.14
N SER A 796 -16.15 29.96 -19.96
CA SER A 796 -15.53 31.27 -20.03
C SER A 796 -16.13 32.10 -21.17
N THR A 797 -16.42 33.39 -20.92
CA THR A 797 -16.92 34.32 -21.96
C THR A 797 -15.79 35.05 -22.68
N ASP A 798 -14.72 35.42 -21.96
CA ASP A 798 -13.72 36.38 -22.46
C ASP A 798 -12.42 35.69 -22.89
N ASP A 799 -12.12 34.54 -22.29
CA ASP A 799 -10.84 33.82 -22.42
C ASP A 799 -10.97 32.48 -23.19
N SER A 800 -12.14 32.17 -23.78
CA SER A 800 -12.44 30.85 -24.33
C SER A 800 -11.42 30.42 -25.40
N GLU A 801 -11.13 31.29 -26.38
CA GLU A 801 -10.17 31.01 -27.45
C GLU A 801 -8.78 30.63 -26.92
N ARG A 802 -8.22 31.48 -26.05
CA ARG A 802 -6.90 31.28 -25.44
C ARG A 802 -6.84 29.99 -24.64
N LEU A 803 -7.92 29.62 -23.94
CA LEU A 803 -7.99 28.39 -23.15
C LEU A 803 -8.10 27.14 -24.03
N PHE A 804 -8.85 27.17 -25.13
CA PHE A 804 -8.86 26.06 -26.10
C PHE A 804 -7.51 25.88 -26.81
N GLU A 805 -6.85 26.96 -27.20
CA GLU A 805 -5.50 26.90 -27.76
C GLU A 805 -4.51 26.32 -26.75
N ALA A 806 -4.58 26.77 -25.49
CA ALA A 806 -3.77 26.21 -24.41
C ALA A 806 -4.04 24.72 -24.20
N ALA A 807 -5.31 24.28 -24.24
CA ALA A 807 -5.68 22.88 -24.11
C ALA A 807 -5.05 22.01 -25.21
N LEU A 808 -5.16 22.44 -26.47
CA LEU A 808 -4.59 21.73 -27.62
C LEU A 808 -3.06 21.82 -27.69
N ALA A 809 -2.46 22.80 -27.01
CA ALA A 809 -1.01 23.00 -26.93
C ALA A 809 -0.34 22.28 -25.74
N VAL A 810 -1.10 21.61 -24.86
CA VAL A 810 -0.52 20.85 -23.75
C VAL A 810 0.50 19.82 -24.29
N PRO A 811 1.72 19.75 -23.72
CA PRO A 811 2.71 18.77 -24.16
C PRO A 811 2.18 17.34 -24.11
N GLY A 812 2.31 16.61 -25.22
CA GLY A 812 1.81 15.24 -25.35
C GLY A 812 0.30 15.12 -25.61
N ALA A 813 -0.48 16.22 -25.66
CA ALA A 813 -1.94 16.18 -25.82
C ALA A 813 -2.44 15.32 -27.00
N ARG A 814 -1.72 15.33 -28.13
CA ARG A 814 -2.07 14.58 -29.34
C ARG A 814 -2.06 13.06 -29.17
N GLN A 815 -1.41 12.52 -28.13
CA GLN A 815 -1.43 11.09 -27.85
C GLN A 815 -2.78 10.61 -27.29
N TRP A 816 -3.57 11.52 -26.73
CA TRP A 816 -4.92 11.27 -26.19
C TRP A 816 -5.96 11.41 -27.31
N VAL A 817 -5.84 10.54 -28.32
CA VAL A 817 -6.41 10.73 -29.67
C VAL A 817 -7.90 11.08 -29.65
N PHE A 818 -8.70 10.34 -28.89
CA PHE A 818 -10.16 10.55 -28.83
C PHE A 818 -10.51 11.85 -28.09
N ASP A 819 -9.93 12.09 -26.92
CA ASP A 819 -10.19 13.30 -26.12
C ASP A 819 -9.75 14.57 -26.89
N TYR A 820 -8.60 14.52 -27.56
CA TYR A 820 -8.08 15.61 -28.39
C TYR A 820 -9.05 15.94 -29.54
N ALA A 821 -9.51 14.92 -30.28
CA ALA A 821 -10.48 15.11 -31.36
C ALA A 821 -11.82 15.67 -30.87
N ARG A 822 -12.28 15.27 -29.68
CA ARG A 822 -13.48 15.84 -29.04
C ARG A 822 -13.32 17.32 -28.72
N ILE A 823 -12.15 17.74 -28.23
CA ILE A 823 -11.86 19.15 -27.96
C ILE A 823 -11.80 19.96 -29.27
N GLN A 824 -11.19 19.42 -30.33
CA GLN A 824 -11.20 20.04 -31.65
C GLN A 824 -12.62 20.19 -32.22
N TYR A 825 -13.44 19.14 -32.09
CA TYR A 825 -14.83 19.17 -32.49
C TYR A 825 -15.61 20.28 -31.75
N ILE A 826 -15.45 20.37 -30.43
CA ILE A 826 -16.07 21.42 -29.61
C ILE A 826 -15.60 22.81 -30.06
N ARG A 827 -14.29 23.04 -30.20
CA ARG A 827 -13.75 24.33 -30.66
C ARG A 827 -14.25 24.69 -32.07
N GLY A 828 -14.35 23.70 -32.95
CA GLY A 828 -14.91 23.87 -34.30
C GLY A 828 -16.38 24.32 -34.28
N MET A 829 -17.18 23.79 -33.36
CA MET A 829 -18.57 24.24 -33.17
C MET A 829 -18.66 25.68 -32.66
N GLU A 830 -17.80 26.08 -31.72
CA GLU A 830 -17.76 27.46 -31.23
C GLU A 830 -17.35 28.45 -32.31
N LEU A 831 -16.25 28.16 -33.02
CA LEU A 831 -15.79 28.98 -34.16
C LEU A 831 -16.89 29.13 -35.22
N ARG A 832 -17.69 28.09 -35.46
CA ARG A 832 -18.84 28.18 -36.38
C ARG A 832 -19.91 29.13 -35.84
N ARG A 833 -20.20 29.07 -34.53
CA ARG A 833 -21.15 29.96 -33.87
C ARG A 833 -20.71 31.43 -33.98
N ASP A 834 -19.41 31.67 -33.85
CA ASP A 834 -18.78 32.99 -33.95
C ASP A 834 -18.54 33.46 -35.40
N GLN A 835 -19.04 32.70 -36.39
CA GLN A 835 -18.90 32.96 -37.83
C GLN A 835 -17.46 32.91 -38.39
N GLU A 836 -16.52 32.33 -37.65
CA GLU A 836 -15.14 32.08 -38.08
C GLU A 836 -15.02 30.80 -38.93
N LEU A 837 -15.74 30.76 -40.04
CA LEU A 837 -15.98 29.53 -40.82
C LEU A 837 -14.71 28.84 -41.33
N VAL A 838 -13.65 29.59 -41.64
CA VAL A 838 -12.37 29.02 -42.11
C VAL A 838 -11.68 28.26 -40.98
N ALA A 839 -11.59 28.86 -39.79
CA ALA A 839 -11.01 28.24 -38.62
C ALA A 839 -11.87 27.05 -38.14
N ALA A 840 -13.19 27.20 -38.15
CA ALA A 840 -14.14 26.13 -37.85
C ALA A 840 -13.94 24.92 -38.75
N ARG A 841 -13.86 25.12 -40.08
CA ARG A 841 -13.61 24.03 -41.05
C ARG A 841 -12.33 23.28 -40.80
N ARG A 842 -11.25 23.96 -40.40
CA ARG A 842 -9.97 23.31 -40.09
C ARG A 842 -10.14 22.34 -38.91
N GLN A 843 -10.67 22.84 -37.79
CA GLN A 843 -10.86 22.02 -36.58
C GLN A 843 -11.85 20.87 -36.80
N LEU A 844 -12.97 21.11 -37.49
CA LEU A 844 -13.99 20.09 -37.75
C LEU A 844 -13.49 19.01 -38.72
N ARG A 845 -12.67 19.35 -39.72
CA ARG A 845 -12.06 18.34 -40.61
C ARG A 845 -11.06 17.46 -39.90
N GLU A 846 -10.21 18.04 -39.05
CA GLU A 846 -9.24 17.29 -38.26
C GLU A 846 -9.96 16.32 -37.33
N ALA A 847 -10.96 16.81 -36.57
CA ALA A 847 -11.77 15.97 -35.70
C ALA A 847 -12.51 14.84 -36.46
N LEU A 848 -13.11 15.17 -37.61
CA LEU A 848 -13.78 14.19 -38.48
C LEU A 848 -12.83 13.09 -38.95
N SER A 849 -11.62 13.45 -39.43
CA SER A 849 -10.62 12.47 -39.88
C SER A 849 -10.31 11.49 -38.76
N THR A 850 -10.03 12.00 -37.56
CA THR A 850 -9.73 11.17 -36.39
C THR A 850 -10.91 10.29 -35.99
N PHE A 851 -12.15 10.80 -35.97
CA PHE A 851 -13.31 9.97 -35.65
C PHE A 851 -13.54 8.84 -36.68
N VAL A 852 -13.31 9.10 -37.97
CA VAL A 852 -13.38 8.07 -39.02
C VAL A 852 -12.29 7.01 -38.82
N GLU A 853 -11.05 7.43 -38.56
CA GLU A 853 -9.92 6.53 -38.33
C GLU A 853 -10.12 5.61 -37.11
N LEU A 854 -10.70 6.13 -36.03
CA LEU A 854 -11.03 5.35 -34.84
C LEU A 854 -12.26 4.43 -35.02
N GLY A 855 -13.10 4.71 -36.04
CA GLY A 855 -14.39 4.03 -36.22
C GLY A 855 -15.50 4.57 -35.31
N ALA A 856 -15.36 5.80 -34.80
CA ALA A 856 -16.33 6.47 -33.94
C ALA A 856 -17.52 7.00 -34.77
N SER A 857 -18.38 6.10 -35.27
CA SER A 857 -19.34 6.40 -36.34
C SER A 857 -20.34 7.53 -36.00
N SER A 858 -20.88 7.54 -34.79
CA SER A 858 -21.81 8.58 -34.33
C SER A 858 -21.12 9.94 -34.22
N TRP A 859 -19.87 9.97 -33.73
CA TRP A 859 -19.06 11.20 -33.65
C TRP A 859 -18.67 11.72 -35.03
N ALA A 860 -18.25 10.84 -35.94
CA ALA A 860 -17.91 11.19 -37.32
C ALA A 860 -19.12 11.80 -38.05
N SER A 861 -20.30 11.19 -37.92
CA SER A 861 -21.54 11.69 -38.53
C SER A 861 -21.88 13.10 -38.04
N ARG A 862 -21.66 13.38 -36.75
CA ARG A 862 -21.90 14.70 -36.17
C ARG A 862 -20.85 15.73 -36.58
N ALA A 863 -19.57 15.36 -36.60
CA ALA A 863 -18.51 16.23 -37.08
C ALA A 863 -18.72 16.60 -38.57
N GLN A 864 -19.17 15.63 -39.39
CA GLN A 864 -19.56 15.87 -40.77
C GLN A 864 -20.74 16.84 -40.88
N ALA A 865 -21.80 16.66 -40.09
CA ALA A 865 -22.95 17.56 -40.11
C ALA A 865 -22.59 19.01 -39.72
N GLU A 866 -21.73 19.18 -38.71
CA GLU A 866 -21.21 20.50 -38.33
C GLU A 866 -20.31 21.09 -39.42
N LEU A 867 -19.48 20.25 -40.06
CA LEU A 867 -18.62 20.67 -41.18
C LEU A 867 -19.46 21.11 -42.39
N ASP A 868 -20.50 20.38 -42.75
CA ASP A 868 -21.43 20.72 -43.83
C ASP A 868 -22.14 22.04 -43.54
N ALA A 869 -22.49 22.29 -42.27
CA ALA A 869 -23.09 23.55 -41.84
C ALA A 869 -22.13 24.76 -41.90
N THR A 870 -20.84 24.55 -42.16
CA THR A 870 -19.90 25.65 -42.47
C THR A 870 -19.82 25.98 -43.96
N ALA A 871 -20.39 25.15 -44.83
CA ALA A 871 -20.40 25.41 -46.26
C ALA A 871 -21.22 26.69 -46.54
N PRO A 872 -20.79 27.53 -47.51
CA PRO A 872 -21.64 28.62 -47.97
C PRO A 872 -22.98 28.01 -48.42
N THR A 873 -24.08 28.63 -47.99
CA THR A 873 -25.43 28.22 -48.39
C THR A 873 -25.44 28.16 -49.91
N ARG A 874 -25.54 26.96 -50.48
CA ARG A 874 -25.88 26.83 -51.90
C ARG A 874 -27.21 27.56 -52.03
N HIS A 875 -27.24 28.69 -52.73
CA HIS A 875 -28.50 29.32 -53.11
C HIS A 875 -29.28 28.29 -53.91
N VAL A 876 -30.24 27.66 -53.24
CA VAL A 876 -31.33 26.89 -53.84
C VAL A 876 -31.99 27.87 -54.80
N THR A 877 -31.75 27.72 -56.10
CA THR A 877 -32.43 28.54 -57.10
C THR A 877 -33.93 28.30 -56.97
N ALA A 878 -34.76 29.26 -57.39
CA ALA A 878 -36.23 29.13 -57.36
C ALA A 878 -36.76 27.85 -58.06
N VAL A 879 -35.92 27.22 -58.88
CA VAL A 879 -36.12 25.94 -59.56
C VAL A 879 -36.08 24.74 -58.58
N ASP A 880 -35.20 24.75 -57.57
CA ASP A 880 -35.05 23.65 -56.61
C ASP A 880 -36.16 23.59 -55.55
N SER A 881 -36.84 24.71 -55.28
CA SER A 881 -37.98 24.78 -54.34
C SER A 881 -39.31 24.25 -54.92
N GLN A 882 -39.40 24.09 -56.25
CA GLN A 882 -40.65 23.67 -56.90
C GLN A 882 -40.81 22.15 -57.02
N LEU A 883 -39.69 21.41 -56.97
CA LEU A 883 -39.69 19.95 -57.07
C LEU A 883 -39.53 19.29 -55.69
N THR A 884 -40.37 18.29 -55.44
CA THR A 884 -40.19 17.39 -54.28
C THR A 884 -38.91 16.56 -54.44
N ALA A 885 -38.36 16.04 -53.34
CA ALA A 885 -37.17 15.17 -53.37
C ALA A 885 -37.32 13.97 -54.32
N TYR A 886 -38.55 13.43 -54.43
CA TYR A 886 -38.88 12.33 -55.33
C TYR A 886 -38.92 12.78 -56.81
N GLU A 887 -39.57 13.92 -57.11
CA GLU A 887 -39.58 14.50 -58.45
C GLU A 887 -38.17 14.87 -58.93
N ARG A 888 -37.30 15.37 -58.04
CA ARG A 888 -35.89 15.67 -58.35
C ARG A 888 -35.13 14.41 -58.74
N ARG A 889 -35.34 13.30 -58.02
CA ARG A 889 -34.72 11.99 -58.33
C ARG A 889 -35.14 11.50 -59.73
N ILE A 890 -36.42 11.64 -60.08
CA ILE A 890 -36.93 11.31 -61.42
C ILE A 890 -36.35 12.25 -62.48
N ALA A 891 -36.34 13.57 -62.24
CA ALA A 891 -35.85 14.58 -63.17
C ALA A 891 -34.35 14.38 -63.49
N SER A 892 -33.53 14.13 -62.47
CA SER A 892 -32.08 13.90 -62.62
C SER A 892 -31.78 12.64 -63.44
N MET A 893 -32.47 11.52 -63.17
CA MET A 893 -32.26 10.29 -63.97
C MET A 893 -32.65 10.48 -65.44
N VAL A 894 -33.74 11.21 -65.71
CA VAL A 894 -34.17 11.49 -67.09
C VAL A 894 -33.24 12.48 -67.78
N ALA A 895 -32.73 13.49 -67.07
CA ALA A 895 -31.75 14.43 -67.57
C ALA A 895 -30.39 13.78 -67.87
N SER A 896 -30.01 12.72 -67.15
CA SER A 896 -28.84 11.88 -67.46
C SER A 896 -29.06 10.92 -68.64
N GLY A 897 -30.20 10.97 -69.32
CA GLY A 897 -30.47 10.21 -70.54
C GLY A 897 -31.18 8.88 -70.35
N LEU A 898 -31.65 8.54 -69.13
CA LEU A 898 -32.43 7.31 -68.93
C LEU A 898 -33.81 7.40 -69.58
N THR A 899 -34.26 6.29 -70.17
CA THR A 899 -35.64 6.16 -70.66
C THR A 899 -36.60 6.01 -69.47
N ASN A 900 -37.87 6.40 -69.66
CA ASN A 900 -38.90 6.22 -68.62
C ASN A 900 -39.03 4.76 -68.15
N LYS A 901 -38.68 3.77 -69.00
CA LYS A 901 -38.67 2.35 -68.65
C LYS A 901 -37.54 2.01 -67.67
N ALA A 902 -36.34 2.52 -67.96
CA ALA A 902 -35.17 2.30 -67.10
C ALA A 902 -35.26 3.08 -65.76
N VAL A 903 -35.98 4.21 -65.75
CA VAL A 903 -36.30 4.95 -64.51
C VAL A 903 -37.34 4.21 -63.69
N ALA A 904 -38.38 3.67 -64.34
CA ALA A 904 -39.41 2.85 -63.73
C ALA A 904 -38.81 1.60 -63.04
N GLU A 905 -37.93 0.89 -63.73
CA GLU A 905 -37.21 -0.28 -63.18
C GLU A 905 -36.33 0.07 -61.97
N ARG A 906 -35.69 1.24 -61.96
CA ARG A 906 -34.83 1.69 -60.84
C ARG A 906 -35.58 2.16 -59.60
N LEU A 907 -36.82 2.62 -59.77
CA LEU A 907 -37.65 3.16 -58.68
C LEU A 907 -38.79 2.21 -58.29
N ASP A 908 -38.86 1.04 -58.89
CA ASP A 908 -39.93 0.04 -58.72
C ASP A 908 -41.34 0.65 -58.89
N ILE A 909 -41.54 1.41 -59.98
CA ILE A 909 -42.82 2.02 -60.34
C ILE A 909 -43.17 1.79 -61.80
N SER A 910 -44.44 1.97 -62.17
CA SER A 910 -44.85 1.87 -63.58
C SER A 910 -44.22 2.98 -64.45
N HIS A 911 -43.87 2.66 -65.69
CA HIS A 911 -43.47 3.64 -66.72
C HIS A 911 -44.51 4.76 -66.89
N ARG A 912 -45.80 4.46 -66.69
CA ARG A 912 -46.87 5.46 -66.74
C ARG A 912 -46.79 6.45 -65.57
N THR A 913 -46.39 5.99 -64.39
CA THR A 913 -46.15 6.81 -63.20
C THR A 913 -44.97 7.76 -63.41
N VAL A 914 -43.87 7.29 -63.99
CA VAL A 914 -42.74 8.14 -64.39
C VAL A 914 -43.18 9.22 -65.38
N GLY A 915 -43.99 8.85 -66.38
CA GLY A 915 -44.57 9.81 -67.34
C GLY A 915 -45.42 10.89 -66.67
N ASN A 916 -46.27 10.51 -65.71
CA ASN A 916 -47.10 11.46 -64.97
C ASN A 916 -46.27 12.41 -64.08
N HIS A 917 -45.20 11.90 -63.44
CA HIS A 917 -44.27 12.75 -62.70
C HIS A 917 -43.54 13.71 -63.62
N LEU A 918 -43.06 13.25 -64.78
CA LEU A 918 -42.40 14.11 -65.76
C LEU A 918 -43.31 15.21 -66.29
N TYR A 919 -44.59 14.92 -66.56
CA TYR A 919 -45.55 15.94 -66.97
C TYR A 919 -45.69 17.07 -65.92
N ARG A 920 -45.75 16.69 -64.63
CA ARG A 920 -45.79 17.67 -63.52
C ARG A 920 -44.48 18.42 -63.36
N ILE A 921 -43.34 17.74 -63.51
CA ILE A 921 -42.00 18.34 -63.47
C ILE A 921 -41.85 19.37 -64.59
N TYR A 922 -42.25 19.03 -65.82
CA TYR A 922 -42.24 19.93 -66.97
C TYR A 922 -43.11 21.17 -66.74
N ALA A 923 -44.33 20.99 -66.25
CA ALA A 923 -45.22 22.10 -65.92
C ALA A 923 -44.67 23.00 -64.79
N LYS A 924 -44.04 22.41 -63.77
CA LYS A 924 -43.43 23.16 -62.67
C LYS A 924 -42.22 23.98 -63.15
N LEU A 925 -41.36 23.38 -63.97
CA LEU A 925 -40.12 24.00 -64.44
C LEU A 925 -40.30 24.87 -65.70
N GLY A 926 -41.48 24.88 -66.31
CA GLY A 926 -41.75 25.62 -67.55
C GLY A 926 -41.03 25.06 -68.79
N VAL A 927 -40.65 23.78 -68.77
CA VAL A 927 -39.95 23.10 -69.87
C VAL A 927 -40.90 22.16 -70.62
N THR A 928 -40.63 21.92 -71.90
CA THR A 928 -41.49 21.10 -72.77
C THR A 928 -40.78 19.88 -73.35
N SER A 929 -39.45 19.80 -73.21
CA SER A 929 -38.63 18.71 -73.75
C SER A 929 -37.62 18.16 -72.75
N ARG A 930 -37.16 16.92 -72.99
CA ARG A 930 -36.08 16.30 -72.18
C ARG A 930 -34.75 17.07 -72.30
N GLY A 931 -34.50 17.70 -73.45
CA GLY A 931 -33.34 18.57 -73.66
C GLY A 931 -33.42 19.80 -72.77
N GLU A 932 -34.56 20.49 -72.78
CA GLU A 932 -34.81 21.63 -71.89
C GLU A 932 -34.78 21.25 -70.41
N LEU A 933 -35.25 20.06 -70.01
CA LEU A 933 -35.12 19.57 -68.63
C LEU A 933 -33.66 19.44 -68.21
N ARG A 934 -32.80 18.92 -69.10
CA ARG A 934 -31.36 18.81 -68.84
C ARG A 934 -30.72 20.18 -68.71
N ASP A 935 -31.07 21.11 -69.59
CA ASP A 935 -30.51 22.46 -69.60
C ASP A 935 -31.01 23.28 -68.39
N ALA A 936 -32.27 23.11 -67.97
CA ALA A 936 -32.85 23.71 -66.77
C ALA A 936 -32.21 23.20 -65.46
N LEU A 937 -31.68 21.96 -65.46
CA LEU A 937 -30.93 21.40 -64.33
C LEU A 937 -29.42 21.71 -64.39
N ALA A 938 -28.91 22.20 -65.54
CA ALA A 938 -27.49 22.43 -65.79
C ALA A 938 -27.07 23.91 -65.85
N ALA A 939 -28.01 24.86 -65.82
CA ALA A 939 -27.72 26.29 -65.93
C ALA A 939 -26.81 26.80 -64.77
N PRO A 940 -25.64 27.40 -65.05
CA PRO A 940 -24.79 28.02 -64.04
C PRO A 940 -25.27 29.43 -63.64
N ILE A 941 -24.94 29.79 -62.39
CA ILE A 941 -25.30 31.03 -61.68
C ILE A 941 -24.96 32.28 -62.50
N SER A 942 -25.93 33.16 -62.74
CA SER A 942 -25.67 34.60 -62.98
C SER A 942 -25.79 35.35 -61.67
#